data_AF-G0UP55-F1
#
_entry.id   AF-G0UP55-F1
#
_cell.length_a   1.000
_cell.length_b   1.000
_cell.length_c   1.000
_cell.angle_alpha   90.00
_cell.angle_beta   90.00
_cell.angle_gamma   90.00
#
_symmetry.space_group_name_H-M   'P 1'
#
loop_
_entity.id
_entity.type
_entity.pdbx_description
1 polymer ?
#
loop_
_entity_poly.entity_id
_entity_poly.type
_entity_poly.pdbx_seq_one_letter_code
_entity_poly.pdbx_strand_id
1 'polypeptide(L)'
;MSAPTTPIETNSLTANECLRQVAKLLGQLEEAGLGFDIEHPPTPDAVEQVLIADKWSCKTCGAADVSTCPHTGRPHRRYLVRIAQDILRLIGLRTGQFVVRQPRLSSTMSGRSRLRSLRRVTMNPQALLLAFYYAIPTCEEVDSLVSECAQHLLIMLGQLRKCGVQEQMNEEYSDAILSATSLLWREYSKRMTEDLDDSKISDRAACKESLLSCTKETYLSVSRELRRVPSSEDLVAFLDLLRRRLKRMTSQENIDNFLTNDPQQQRDDEEKALEGTEQRGSFPSRPLLLRASAPPLLLSEGNTSGSEAEGPVPIAIGPALPPNWYVDENGRSRPPQITEEQRLKERFNRLEFRARKAYETVIQIPEQRVDSLQKQLVATLNEVQLETLARQCNQNPPDLSGVSSLLNLVVEGLLNALPRRLRSRVEQEVRDVLDWRVVRRSVMGSPGNISVLTRYVMGKVAEYGAPAKTEETLGLADDISRALETCIPSLGEAVANAFRVMFSSIRQLHEDVARYSLLYITPQLRDNAVPFMREFITECLPKVSEWESSLSFVQRYLNDERVTAWLTSPAAASLTIVTAQKKRLRGCLLFGLMDLLRSSGCKPSERWHNYPTECFFFEKPVVFFAANAVQESTLLLLLSGTISTILRVRGISSIIISDILKHLHDKFRRLLSEQLTLARLKDRVAVMVDDALVEKKCSCVLAEHEIQQLSSAVEKMTDTESALYGTFEKRVIVFIDALLARGETDPTPLGLVGDSLRQTSALLQRALMFNWEVYHLIYDEMLLHLEQQGGRM
;
A
#
# COMPACT_ATOMS: atom_id res chain seq x y z
N MET A 1 -1.24 36.07 23.97
CA MET A 1 -1.88 34.81 24.40
C MET A 1 -2.67 34.27 23.23
N SER A 2 -2.08 33.35 22.46
CA SER A 2 -2.70 32.73 21.27
C SER A 2 -3.39 31.42 21.69
N ALA A 3 -4.61 31.21 21.22
CA ALA A 3 -5.42 30.04 21.55
C ALA A 3 -4.75 28.73 21.10
N PRO A 4 -4.87 27.64 21.88
CA PRO A 4 -4.36 26.33 21.49
C PRO A 4 -5.09 25.85 20.23
N THR A 5 -4.33 25.45 19.22
CA THR A 5 -4.82 24.82 18.00
C THR A 5 -5.58 23.53 18.36
N THR A 6 -6.90 23.57 18.22
CA THR A 6 -7.81 22.45 18.42
C THR A 6 -7.49 21.32 17.42
N PRO A 7 -7.59 20.04 17.82
CA PRO A 7 -7.45 18.92 16.90
C PRO A 7 -8.57 18.96 15.86
N ILE A 8 -8.20 18.91 14.58
CA ILE A 8 -9.13 18.90 13.45
C ILE A 8 -9.94 17.60 13.49
N GLU A 9 -11.24 17.69 13.75
CA GLU A 9 -12.19 16.58 13.68
C GLU A 9 -12.29 16.04 12.24
N THR A 10 -12.14 14.73 12.09
CA THR A 10 -12.07 14.04 10.79
C THR A 10 -13.46 13.65 10.28
N ASN A 11 -14.27 14.65 9.90
CA ASN A 11 -15.42 14.49 9.02
C ASN A 11 -15.10 15.13 7.66
N SER A 12 -15.67 14.60 6.58
CA SER A 12 -15.32 14.88 5.18
C SER A 12 -15.29 16.37 4.80
N LEU A 13 -14.12 17.00 4.90
CA LEU A 13 -13.88 18.37 4.44
C LEU A 13 -14.07 18.46 2.92
N THR A 14 -14.81 19.48 2.45
CA THR A 14 -14.92 19.83 1.02
C THR A 14 -13.57 20.30 0.46
N ALA A 15 -13.39 20.31 -0.87
CA ALA A 15 -12.11 20.77 -1.46
C ALA A 15 -11.80 22.23 -1.07
N ASN A 16 -12.85 23.06 -1.03
CA ASN A 16 -12.75 24.47 -0.64
C ASN A 16 -12.37 24.63 0.84
N GLU A 17 -12.94 23.84 1.76
CA GLU A 17 -12.56 23.89 3.17
C GLU A 17 -11.12 23.42 3.40
N CYS A 18 -10.71 22.35 2.70
CA CYS A 18 -9.34 21.86 2.72
C CYS A 18 -8.37 22.94 2.22
N LEU A 19 -8.70 23.60 1.10
CA LEU A 19 -7.93 24.70 0.53
C LEU A 19 -7.79 25.88 1.50
N ARG A 20 -8.88 26.31 2.14
CA ARG A 20 -8.86 27.38 3.16
C ARG A 20 -7.96 27.05 4.34
N GLN A 21 -8.01 25.80 4.82
CA GLN A 21 -7.16 25.34 5.93
C GLN A 21 -5.68 25.29 5.53
N VAL A 22 -5.37 24.80 4.31
CA VAL A 22 -4.01 24.81 3.76
C VAL A 22 -3.49 26.24 3.60
N ALA A 23 -4.30 27.16 3.07
CA ALA A 23 -3.94 28.57 2.91
C ALA A 23 -3.62 29.25 4.25
N LYS A 24 -4.40 28.98 5.29
CA LYS A 24 -4.13 29.46 6.66
C LYS A 24 -2.79 28.97 7.19
N LEU A 25 -2.48 27.68 7.01
CA LEU A 25 -1.21 27.09 7.45
C LEU A 25 -0.02 27.61 6.64
N LEU A 26 -0.20 27.84 5.34
CA LEU A 26 0.83 28.49 4.50
C LEU A 26 1.09 29.92 4.95
N GLY A 27 0.06 30.69 5.31
CA GLY A 27 0.22 32.01 5.91
C GLY A 27 1.08 31.99 7.19
N GLN A 28 0.93 30.96 8.03
CA GLN A 28 1.75 30.79 9.24
C GLN A 28 3.22 30.48 8.94
N LEU A 29 3.54 29.81 7.81
CA LEU A 29 4.93 29.63 7.38
C LEU A 29 5.55 30.95 6.90
N GLU A 30 4.78 31.77 6.21
CA GLU A 30 5.26 33.09 5.76
C GLU A 30 5.49 34.06 6.91
N GLU A 31 4.57 34.09 7.89
CA GLU A 31 4.75 34.85 9.14
C GLU A 31 6.01 34.41 9.91
N ALA A 32 6.41 33.15 9.74
CA ALA A 32 7.64 32.60 10.30
C ALA A 32 8.90 32.86 9.44
N GLY A 33 8.77 33.60 8.33
CA GLY A 33 9.89 33.96 7.45
C GLY A 33 10.13 33.01 6.28
N LEU A 34 9.26 32.02 6.04
CA LEU A 34 9.30 31.12 4.88
C LEU A 34 8.29 31.56 3.81
N GLY A 35 8.51 32.75 3.26
CA GLY A 35 7.80 33.24 2.08
C GLY A 35 8.48 32.80 0.79
N PHE A 36 7.69 32.52 -0.25
CA PHE A 36 8.23 32.29 -1.58
C PHE A 36 7.65 33.32 -2.56
N ASP A 37 8.45 34.32 -2.89
CA ASP A 37 8.24 35.22 -4.01
C ASP A 37 9.22 34.87 -5.13
N ILE A 38 8.72 34.77 -6.35
CA ILE A 38 9.49 34.38 -7.54
C ILE A 38 10.33 35.56 -8.05
N GLU A 39 9.85 36.78 -7.84
CA GLU A 39 10.53 38.00 -8.30
C GLU A 39 11.64 38.40 -7.33
N HIS A 40 11.46 38.09 -6.03
CA HIS A 40 12.43 38.38 -4.97
C HIS A 40 12.57 37.16 -4.03
N PRO A 41 13.24 36.07 -4.47
CA PRO A 41 13.44 34.91 -3.62
C PRO A 41 14.24 35.29 -2.36
N PRO A 42 13.91 34.73 -1.19
CA PRO A 42 14.69 34.96 0.01
C PRO A 42 16.13 34.46 -0.19
N THR A 43 17.10 35.11 0.47
CA THR A 43 18.50 34.65 0.40
C THR A 43 18.64 33.26 1.04
N PRO A 44 19.55 32.40 0.54
CA PRO A 44 19.81 31.08 1.14
C PRO A 44 20.07 31.20 2.64
N ASP A 45 20.90 32.16 3.05
CA ASP A 45 21.21 32.46 4.45
C ASP A 45 19.97 32.81 5.28
N ALA A 46 19.00 33.53 4.72
CA ALA A 46 17.77 33.90 5.43
C ALA A 46 16.88 32.67 5.67
N VAL A 47 16.73 31.80 4.66
CA VAL A 47 15.97 30.55 4.78
C VAL A 47 16.69 29.58 5.72
N GLU A 48 18.01 29.46 5.59
CA GLU A 48 18.85 28.61 6.42
C GLU A 48 18.78 29.06 7.88
N GLN A 49 18.84 30.36 8.17
CA GLN A 49 18.69 30.90 9.53
C GLN A 49 17.32 30.59 10.15
N VAL A 50 16.27 30.47 9.33
CA VAL A 50 14.92 30.06 9.77
C VAL A 50 14.84 28.54 9.98
N LEU A 51 15.49 27.74 9.13
CA LEU A 51 15.48 26.27 9.18
C LEU A 51 16.45 25.67 10.23
N ILE A 52 17.56 26.37 10.54
CA ILE A 52 18.63 25.95 11.48
C ILE A 52 18.31 26.27 12.95
N ALA A 53 17.15 26.86 13.25
CA ALA A 53 16.78 27.18 14.63
C ALA A 53 16.52 25.94 15.52
N ASP A 54 17.56 25.58 16.28
CA ASP A 54 17.60 24.81 17.53
C ASP A 54 17.37 23.28 17.49
N LYS A 55 17.81 22.61 18.57
CA LYS A 55 17.49 21.20 18.88
C LYS A 55 15.95 21.07 19.05
N TRP A 56 15.42 19.84 19.15
CA TRP A 56 13.97 19.58 19.25
C TRP A 56 13.24 20.38 20.35
N SER A 57 13.98 20.86 21.36
CA SER A 57 13.59 21.90 22.30
C SER A 57 14.51 23.12 22.16
N CYS A 58 13.93 24.33 22.26
CA CYS A 58 14.73 25.55 22.24
C CYS A 58 15.62 25.62 23.48
N LYS A 59 16.94 25.82 23.29
CA LYS A 59 17.89 25.92 24.41
C LYS A 59 17.69 27.19 25.24
N THR A 60 17.13 28.23 24.63
CA THR A 60 17.00 29.56 25.25
C THR A 60 15.70 29.69 26.05
N CYS A 61 14.57 29.21 25.53
CA CYS A 61 13.27 29.32 26.21
C CYS A 61 12.73 28.00 26.77
N GLY A 62 13.36 26.85 26.47
CA GLY A 62 12.92 25.52 26.92
C GLY A 62 11.59 25.03 26.32
N ALA A 63 10.84 25.89 25.62
CA ALA A 63 9.54 25.57 25.06
C ALA A 63 9.67 24.85 23.71
N ALA A 64 8.71 23.98 23.42
CA ALA A 64 8.64 23.22 22.18
C ALA A 64 7.39 23.53 21.34
N ASP A 65 6.37 24.17 21.94
CA ASP A 65 5.03 24.36 21.34
C ASP A 65 4.66 25.84 21.08
N VAL A 66 5.58 26.78 21.30
CA VAL A 66 5.35 28.22 21.03
C VAL A 66 5.77 28.55 19.59
N SER A 67 5.08 29.46 18.91
CA SER A 67 5.36 29.80 17.50
C SER A 67 6.74 30.44 17.30
N THR A 68 7.10 31.40 18.15
CA THR A 68 8.40 32.08 18.16
C THR A 68 9.02 32.07 19.56
N CYS A 69 10.34 32.05 19.63
CA CYS A 69 11.06 32.17 20.89
C CYS A 69 10.93 33.60 21.42
N PRO A 70 10.47 33.82 22.67
CA PRO A 70 10.31 35.15 23.25
C PRO A 70 11.65 35.88 23.44
N HIS A 71 12.78 35.16 23.44
CA HIS A 71 14.11 35.74 23.64
C HIS A 71 14.85 36.04 22.34
N THR A 72 14.62 35.28 21.27
CA THR A 72 15.35 35.45 20.01
C THR A 72 14.47 35.97 18.87
N GLY A 73 13.15 35.99 19.05
CA GLY A 73 12.18 36.34 18.01
C GLY A 73 12.07 35.33 16.86
N ARG A 74 12.87 34.24 16.88
CA ARG A 74 12.94 33.24 15.81
C ARG A 74 11.87 32.16 15.96
N PRO A 75 11.35 31.58 14.86
CA PRO A 75 10.39 30.48 14.93
C PRO A 75 11.04 29.20 15.46
N HIS A 76 10.27 28.38 16.18
CA HIS A 76 10.75 27.08 16.63
C HIS A 76 10.66 26.02 15.52
N ARG A 77 11.72 25.23 15.32
CA ARG A 77 11.73 24.14 14.32
C ARG A 77 10.58 23.15 14.48
N ARG A 78 10.19 22.79 15.72
CA ARG A 78 9.05 21.87 15.97
C ARG A 78 7.71 22.47 15.52
N TYR A 79 7.53 23.79 15.67
CA TYR A 79 6.35 24.51 15.20
C TYR A 79 6.28 24.49 13.66
N LEU A 80 7.38 24.80 12.98
CA LEU A 80 7.48 24.74 11.50
C LEU A 80 7.22 23.32 10.96
N VAL A 81 7.82 22.30 11.59
CA VAL A 81 7.63 20.89 11.22
C VAL A 81 6.18 20.46 11.40
N ARG A 82 5.49 20.94 12.44
CA ARG A 82 4.08 20.65 12.68
C ARG A 82 3.18 21.30 11.63
N ILE A 83 3.42 22.56 11.27
CA ILE A 83 2.68 23.24 10.19
C ILE A 83 2.87 22.50 8.86
N ALA A 84 4.12 22.17 8.50
CA ALA A 84 4.42 21.39 7.30
C ALA A 84 3.74 20.01 7.31
N GLN A 85 3.65 19.37 8.47
CA GLN A 85 2.94 18.10 8.65
C GLN A 85 1.43 18.28 8.45
N ASP A 86 0.83 19.35 8.94
CA ASP A 86 -0.61 19.57 8.78
C ASP A 86 -0.97 19.93 7.32
N ILE A 87 -0.12 20.70 6.62
CA ILE A 87 -0.27 20.99 5.18
C ILE A 87 -0.27 19.71 4.35
N LEU A 88 0.75 18.86 4.50
CA LEU A 88 0.87 17.61 3.75
C LEU A 88 -0.27 16.64 4.07
N ARG A 89 -0.76 16.64 5.33
CA ARG A 89 -1.89 15.83 5.75
C ARG A 89 -3.18 16.27 5.04
N LEU A 90 -3.45 17.58 4.97
CA LEU A 90 -4.63 18.12 4.31
C LEU A 90 -4.61 17.84 2.80
N ILE A 91 -3.48 18.09 2.14
CA ILE A 91 -3.30 17.77 0.71
C ILE A 91 -3.50 16.27 0.46
N GLY A 92 -2.93 15.41 1.32
CA GLY A 92 -3.04 13.95 1.20
C GLY A 92 -4.43 13.37 1.51
N LEU A 93 -5.27 14.06 2.30
CA LEU A 93 -6.63 13.60 2.61
C LEU A 93 -7.55 13.57 1.40
N ARG A 94 -7.32 14.44 0.40
CA ARG A 94 -8.18 14.58 -0.79
C ARG A 94 -7.75 13.70 -1.96
N THR A 95 -6.46 13.40 -2.10
CA THR A 95 -5.93 12.70 -3.29
C THR A 95 -6.02 11.17 -3.23
N GLY A 96 -6.67 10.60 -2.21
CA GLY A 96 -7.16 9.22 -2.17
C GLY A 96 -6.12 8.10 -2.23
N GLN A 97 -4.83 8.42 -2.23
CA GLN A 97 -3.78 7.43 -2.36
C GLN A 97 -3.15 7.26 -1.00
N PHE A 98 -3.16 6.04 -0.42
CA PHE A 98 -2.51 5.71 0.85
C PHE A 98 -1.72 4.35 0.83
N VAL A 99 -0.36 4.33 0.83
CA VAL A 99 0.62 3.21 1.03
C VAL A 99 1.93 3.72 1.66
N VAL A 100 2.50 2.94 2.58
CA VAL A 100 3.72 3.27 3.33
C VAL A 100 4.95 2.67 2.65
N ARG A 101 6.05 3.44 2.54
CA ARG A 101 7.39 2.88 2.27
C ARG A 101 7.77 2.00 3.46
N GLN A 102 8.18 0.75 3.21
CA GLN A 102 8.80 -0.08 4.26
C GLN A 102 9.95 0.73 4.92
N PRO A 103 10.17 0.58 6.25
CA PRO A 103 11.32 1.19 6.90
C PRO A 103 12.61 0.87 6.11
N ARG A 104 13.55 1.83 6.03
CA ARG A 104 14.87 1.55 5.44
C ARG A 104 15.42 0.31 6.16
N LEU A 105 15.87 -0.70 5.43
CA LEU A 105 16.33 -1.97 6.03
C LEU A 105 17.38 -1.76 7.14
N SER A 106 18.18 -0.69 7.06
CA SER A 106 19.10 -0.28 8.14
C SER A 106 18.42 0.00 9.49
N SER A 107 17.18 0.52 9.49
CA SER A 107 16.37 0.70 10.70
C SER A 107 15.72 -0.59 11.21
N THR A 108 15.49 -1.57 10.33
CA THR A 108 15.03 -2.92 10.69
C THR A 108 16.17 -3.76 11.26
N MET A 109 17.36 -3.66 10.67
CA MET A 109 18.58 -4.34 11.14
C MET A 109 19.11 -3.80 12.46
N SER A 110 18.73 -2.58 12.86
CA SER A 110 19.08 -1.98 14.16
C SER A 110 17.99 -2.12 15.23
N GLY A 111 16.98 -2.97 15.02
CA GLY A 111 15.88 -3.19 15.97
C GLY A 111 14.89 -2.01 16.10
N ARG A 112 15.18 -0.84 15.51
CA ARG A 112 14.37 0.39 15.60
C ARG A 112 13.15 0.41 14.68
N SER A 113 12.47 -0.73 14.52
CA SER A 113 11.25 -0.83 13.71
C SER A 113 10.04 -0.25 14.46
N ARG A 114 9.98 1.07 14.59
CA ARG A 114 8.76 1.73 15.09
C ARG A 114 7.59 1.41 14.15
N LEU A 115 6.59 0.73 14.70
CA LEU A 115 5.31 0.43 14.05
C LEU A 115 4.68 1.68 13.46
N ARG A 116 4.29 1.64 12.17
CA ARG A 116 3.40 2.64 11.58
C ARG A 116 2.37 2.04 10.62
N SER A 117 1.15 2.53 10.84
CA SER A 117 -0.10 2.35 10.12
C SER A 117 -0.03 2.80 8.66
N LEU A 118 -0.81 2.11 7.81
CA LEU A 118 -1.17 2.47 6.43
C LEU A 118 -1.51 3.97 6.33
N ARG A 119 -0.80 4.73 5.46
CA ARG A 119 -1.22 5.96 4.72
C ARG A 119 -0.06 6.62 3.89
N ARG A 120 -0.06 6.55 2.53
CA ARG A 120 0.66 7.42 1.50
C ARG A 120 0.25 8.90 1.70
N VAL A 121 1.08 9.67 2.34
CA VAL A 121 1.93 10.69 1.72
C VAL A 121 3.23 10.47 2.46
N THR A 122 4.40 10.50 1.81
CA THR A 122 5.66 10.52 2.58
C THR A 122 5.63 11.79 3.42
N MET A 123 5.25 11.67 4.70
CA MET A 123 5.24 12.77 5.66
C MET A 123 6.69 13.06 6.02
N ASN A 124 7.41 13.68 5.09
CA ASN A 124 8.70 14.29 5.34
C ASN A 124 8.49 15.81 5.43
N PRO A 125 7.93 16.31 6.55
CA PRO A 125 7.73 17.74 6.73
C PRO A 125 9.04 18.53 6.63
N GLN A 126 10.17 17.88 6.94
CA GLN A 126 11.49 18.49 6.76
C GLN A 126 11.83 18.68 5.29
N ALA A 127 11.52 17.73 4.40
CA ALA A 127 11.68 17.93 2.96
C ALA A 127 10.79 19.05 2.44
N LEU A 128 9.55 19.20 2.93
CA LEU A 128 8.70 20.33 2.53
C LEU A 128 9.34 21.66 2.92
N LEU A 129 9.88 21.76 4.13
CA LEU A 129 10.58 22.95 4.58
C LEU A 129 11.88 23.21 3.78
N LEU A 130 12.62 22.15 3.43
CA LEU A 130 13.81 22.25 2.59
C LEU A 130 13.51 22.65 1.15
N ALA A 131 12.27 22.47 0.65
CA ALA A 131 11.88 22.96 -0.67
C ALA A 131 12.10 24.48 -0.80
N PHE A 132 11.86 25.24 0.27
CA PHE A 132 12.13 26.69 0.33
C PHE A 132 13.62 27.03 0.14
N TYR A 133 14.52 26.15 0.57
CA TYR A 133 15.95 26.31 0.38
C TYR A 133 16.36 25.90 -1.05
N TYR A 134 15.93 24.73 -1.51
CA TYR A 134 16.34 24.19 -2.81
C TYR A 134 15.72 24.90 -4.02
N ALA A 135 14.63 25.63 -3.83
CA ALA A 135 14.05 26.43 -4.89
C ALA A 135 14.91 27.64 -5.29
N ILE A 136 15.91 28.01 -4.49
CA ILE A 136 16.76 29.18 -4.74
C ILE A 136 17.79 28.86 -5.85
N PRO A 137 17.81 29.62 -6.96
CA PRO A 137 18.63 29.30 -8.16
C PRO A 137 20.15 29.30 -7.96
N THR A 138 20.66 29.90 -6.88
CA THR A 138 22.11 30.07 -6.62
C THR A 138 22.74 28.95 -5.79
N CYS A 139 22.01 27.88 -5.48
CA CYS A 139 22.51 26.77 -4.68
C CYS A 139 23.26 25.76 -5.60
N GLU A 140 24.57 25.97 -5.82
CA GLU A 140 25.41 25.14 -6.71
C GLU A 140 25.57 23.67 -6.26
N GLU A 141 25.16 23.34 -5.03
CA GLU A 141 25.34 22.02 -4.41
C GLU A 141 24.24 20.99 -4.74
N VAL A 142 23.23 21.33 -5.56
CA VAL A 142 22.01 20.53 -5.73
C VAL A 142 21.68 20.30 -7.21
N ASP A 143 21.25 19.08 -7.57
CA ASP A 143 20.83 18.75 -8.94
C ASP A 143 19.75 19.74 -9.44
N SER A 144 19.95 20.26 -10.65
CA SER A 144 19.06 21.23 -11.28
C SER A 144 17.60 20.76 -11.33
N LEU A 145 17.38 19.44 -11.45
CA LEU A 145 16.04 18.84 -11.42
C LEU A 145 15.37 18.92 -10.05
N VAL A 146 16.12 18.80 -8.95
CA VAL A 146 15.58 18.92 -7.59
C VAL A 146 15.16 20.37 -7.34
N SER A 147 15.99 21.32 -7.78
CA SER A 147 15.66 22.75 -7.72
C SER A 147 14.42 23.08 -8.55
N GLU A 148 14.32 22.55 -9.77
CA GLU A 148 13.14 22.72 -10.62
C GLU A 148 11.87 22.14 -9.97
N CYS A 149 11.94 20.94 -9.38
CA CYS A 149 10.83 20.33 -8.65
C CYS A 149 10.41 21.17 -7.44
N ALA A 150 11.39 21.66 -6.66
CA ALA A 150 11.16 22.51 -5.49
C ALA A 150 10.47 23.83 -5.89
N GLN A 151 10.96 24.50 -6.94
CA GLN A 151 10.33 25.70 -7.48
C GLN A 151 8.89 25.44 -7.94
N HIS A 152 8.63 24.28 -8.57
CA HIS A 152 7.27 23.92 -9.00
C HIS A 152 6.33 23.74 -7.81
N LEU A 153 6.80 23.01 -6.80
CA LEU A 153 6.04 22.79 -5.59
C LEU A 153 5.69 24.11 -4.91
N LEU A 154 6.64 25.03 -4.75
CA LEU A 154 6.40 26.32 -4.08
C LEU A 154 5.47 27.24 -4.87
N ILE A 155 5.55 27.23 -6.21
CA ILE A 155 4.60 27.94 -7.07
C ILE A 155 3.16 27.45 -6.81
N MET A 156 2.97 26.15 -6.71
CA MET A 156 1.66 25.57 -6.44
C MET A 156 1.17 25.86 -5.02
N LEU A 157 2.06 25.82 -4.02
CA LEU A 157 1.71 26.21 -2.65
C LEU A 157 1.31 27.70 -2.59
N GLY A 158 2.03 28.58 -3.29
CA GLY A 158 1.67 30.00 -3.40
C GLY A 158 0.27 30.19 -3.98
N GLN A 159 -0.12 29.39 -4.97
CA GLN A 159 -1.47 29.45 -5.53
C GLN A 159 -2.54 28.86 -4.63
N LEU A 160 -2.26 27.75 -3.94
CA LEU A 160 -3.18 27.23 -2.92
C LEU A 160 -3.48 28.28 -1.85
N ARG A 161 -2.47 29.07 -1.45
CA ARG A 161 -2.64 30.18 -0.52
C ARG A 161 -3.56 31.26 -1.09
N LYS A 162 -3.27 31.78 -2.29
CA LYS A 162 -4.09 32.83 -2.93
C LYS A 162 -5.54 32.39 -3.14
N CYS A 163 -5.74 31.17 -3.66
CA CYS A 163 -7.07 30.61 -3.91
C CYS A 163 -7.84 30.36 -2.61
N GLY A 164 -7.17 29.96 -1.52
CA GLY A 164 -7.82 29.70 -0.23
C GLY A 164 -8.24 30.94 0.56
N VAL A 165 -7.86 32.15 0.12
CA VAL A 165 -8.31 33.43 0.73
C VAL A 165 -9.59 33.95 0.06
N GLN A 166 -9.93 33.47 -1.15
CA GLN A 166 -11.10 33.91 -1.90
C GLN A 166 -12.38 33.24 -1.37
N GLU A 167 -13.47 34.01 -1.21
CA GLU A 167 -14.71 33.55 -0.57
C GLU A 167 -15.54 32.57 -1.44
N GLN A 168 -15.42 32.64 -2.77
CA GLN A 168 -16.15 31.80 -3.71
C GLN A 168 -15.19 31.20 -4.75
N MET A 169 -14.84 29.93 -4.57
CA MET A 169 -14.03 29.16 -5.51
C MET A 169 -14.78 27.91 -5.94
N ASN A 170 -14.64 27.53 -7.21
CA ASN A 170 -15.21 26.30 -7.74
C ASN A 170 -14.56 25.08 -7.07
N GLU A 171 -15.40 24.14 -6.62
CA GLU A 171 -14.92 22.93 -5.95
C GLU A 171 -14.08 22.04 -6.90
N GLU A 172 -14.40 22.00 -8.19
CA GLU A 172 -13.64 21.24 -9.21
C GLU A 172 -12.23 21.81 -9.39
N TYR A 173 -12.09 23.13 -9.37
CA TYR A 173 -10.80 23.80 -9.50
C TYR A 173 -9.94 23.61 -8.25
N SER A 174 -10.54 23.75 -7.05
CA SER A 174 -9.88 23.46 -5.78
C SER A 174 -9.37 22.02 -5.70
N ASP A 175 -10.17 21.05 -6.17
CA ASP A 175 -9.77 19.63 -6.17
C ASP A 175 -8.65 19.36 -7.19
N ALA A 176 -8.70 20.01 -8.36
CA ALA A 176 -7.65 19.91 -9.38
C ALA A 176 -6.30 20.47 -8.89
N ILE A 177 -6.28 21.65 -8.25
CA ILE A 177 -5.01 22.24 -7.74
C ILE A 177 -4.47 21.41 -6.57
N LEU A 178 -5.31 20.94 -5.65
CA LEU A 178 -4.89 20.08 -4.54
C LEU A 178 -4.29 18.76 -5.08
N SER A 179 -4.91 18.19 -6.12
CA SER A 179 -4.43 16.99 -6.79
C SER A 179 -3.09 17.20 -7.49
N ALA A 180 -2.96 18.28 -8.27
CA ALA A 180 -1.71 18.65 -8.93
C ALA A 180 -0.59 18.88 -7.90
N THR A 181 -0.87 19.61 -6.82
CA THR A 181 0.11 19.86 -5.75
C THR A 181 0.57 18.57 -5.08
N SER A 182 -0.33 17.61 -4.87
CA SER A 182 0.01 16.29 -4.31
C SER A 182 0.91 15.47 -5.24
N LEU A 183 0.72 15.56 -6.56
CA LEU A 183 1.57 14.86 -7.54
C LEU A 183 2.97 15.47 -7.56
N LEU A 184 3.07 16.80 -7.51
CA LEU A 184 4.35 17.51 -7.47
C LEU A 184 5.12 17.25 -6.19
N TRP A 185 4.42 17.21 -5.05
CA TRP A 185 5.01 16.80 -3.79
C TRP A 185 5.62 15.41 -3.88
N ARG A 186 4.96 14.46 -4.55
CA ARG A 186 5.47 13.10 -4.73
C ARG A 186 6.76 13.09 -5.54
N GLU A 187 6.80 13.79 -6.67
CA GLU A 187 8.00 13.85 -7.51
C GLU A 187 9.17 14.52 -6.76
N TYR A 188 8.92 15.66 -6.13
CA TYR A 188 9.92 16.33 -5.29
C TYR A 188 10.43 15.42 -4.15
N SER A 189 9.51 14.81 -3.38
CA SER A 189 9.87 13.93 -2.28
C SER A 189 10.60 12.67 -2.74
N LYS A 190 10.32 12.15 -3.94
CA LYS A 190 11.01 10.98 -4.50
C LYS A 190 12.48 11.34 -4.74
N ARG A 191 12.72 12.45 -5.45
CA ARG A 191 14.07 12.93 -5.81
C ARG A 191 14.92 13.32 -4.61
N MET A 192 14.32 13.93 -3.61
CA MET A 192 14.99 14.24 -2.34
C MET A 192 15.47 13.01 -1.54
N THR A 193 15.01 11.80 -1.86
CA THR A 193 15.29 10.58 -1.07
C THR A 193 16.12 9.53 -1.78
N GLU A 194 16.35 9.69 -3.08
CA GLU A 194 17.23 8.83 -3.89
C GLU A 194 18.64 9.42 -3.77
N ASP A 195 19.62 8.61 -3.33
CA ASP A 195 21.01 9.06 -3.22
C ASP A 195 21.48 9.52 -4.61
N LEU A 196 21.93 10.77 -4.70
CA LEU A 196 22.09 11.54 -5.95
C LEU A 196 23.20 11.04 -6.88
N ASP A 197 23.90 9.96 -6.52
CA ASP A 197 25.10 9.52 -7.22
C ASP A 197 24.83 8.63 -8.46
N ASP A 198 23.60 8.16 -8.72
CA ASP A 198 23.35 7.18 -9.79
C ASP A 198 22.02 7.36 -10.59
N SER A 199 21.50 8.59 -10.71
CA SER A 199 20.27 8.80 -11.49
C SER A 199 20.49 8.66 -13.02
N LYS A 200 20.08 7.51 -13.57
CA LYS A 200 20.14 7.19 -15.01
C LYS A 200 19.32 8.20 -15.83
N ILE A 201 19.77 8.48 -17.06
CA ILE A 201 19.15 9.39 -18.05
C ILE A 201 17.64 9.14 -18.24
N SER A 202 17.19 7.88 -18.17
CA SER A 202 15.78 7.50 -18.30
C SER A 202 14.89 8.01 -17.14
N ASP A 203 15.42 8.07 -15.92
CA ASP A 203 14.66 8.56 -14.77
C ASP A 203 14.51 10.08 -14.83
N ARG A 204 15.49 10.79 -15.41
CA ARG A 204 15.42 12.24 -15.64
C ARG A 204 14.37 12.60 -16.70
N ALA A 205 14.28 11.84 -17.79
CA ALA A 205 13.28 12.04 -18.83
C ALA A 205 11.84 11.84 -18.30
N ALA A 206 11.60 10.76 -17.56
CA ALA A 206 10.29 10.48 -16.94
C ALA A 206 9.88 11.57 -15.92
N CYS A 207 10.85 12.13 -15.17
CA CYS A 207 10.59 13.25 -14.26
C CYS A 207 10.12 14.50 -15.00
N LYS A 208 10.85 14.86 -16.06
CA LYS A 208 10.53 16.03 -16.89
C LYS A 208 9.17 15.87 -17.55
N GLU A 209 8.84 14.66 -18.01
CA GLU A 209 7.54 14.34 -18.59
C GLU A 209 6.41 14.44 -17.56
N SER A 210 6.61 13.94 -16.34
CA SER A 210 5.64 14.06 -15.24
C SER A 210 5.39 15.51 -14.84
N LEU A 211 6.45 16.30 -14.66
CA LEU A 211 6.35 17.73 -14.38
C LEU A 211 5.62 18.46 -15.52
N LEU A 212 5.93 18.13 -16.77
CA LEU A 212 5.32 18.74 -17.95
C LEU A 212 3.83 18.39 -18.05
N SER A 213 3.46 17.13 -17.79
CA SER A 213 2.07 16.67 -17.75
C SER A 213 1.28 17.41 -16.66
N CYS A 214 1.83 17.49 -15.43
CA CYS A 214 1.20 18.21 -14.32
C CYS A 214 1.05 19.71 -14.61
N THR A 215 2.05 20.33 -15.25
CA THR A 215 2.00 21.75 -15.65
C THR A 215 0.89 21.99 -16.67
N LYS A 216 0.73 21.09 -17.66
CA LYS A 216 -0.33 21.15 -18.68
C LYS A 216 -1.72 20.99 -18.07
N GLU A 217 -1.90 20.01 -17.19
CA GLU A 217 -3.19 19.77 -16.53
C GLU A 217 -3.61 20.93 -15.62
N THR A 218 -2.65 21.51 -14.89
CA THR A 218 -2.87 22.71 -14.09
C THR A 218 -3.22 23.89 -15.00
N TYR A 219 -2.50 24.08 -16.11
CA TYR A 219 -2.77 25.14 -17.08
C TYR A 219 -4.20 25.07 -17.64
N LEU A 220 -4.68 23.88 -18.02
CA LEU A 220 -6.06 23.69 -18.48
C LEU A 220 -7.07 23.99 -17.38
N SER A 221 -6.80 23.55 -16.14
CA SER A 221 -7.70 23.78 -15.01
C SER A 221 -7.82 25.28 -14.68
N VAL A 222 -6.71 26.02 -14.70
CA VAL A 222 -6.70 27.48 -14.49
C VAL A 222 -7.36 28.21 -15.66
N SER A 223 -7.17 27.73 -16.90
CA SER A 223 -7.80 28.32 -18.09
C SER A 223 -9.32 28.19 -18.05
N ARG A 224 -9.84 27.04 -17.59
CA ARG A 224 -11.29 26.83 -17.38
C ARG A 224 -11.85 27.75 -16.30
N GLU A 225 -11.12 27.97 -15.21
CA GLU A 225 -11.57 28.86 -14.13
C GLU A 225 -11.51 30.34 -14.55
N LEU A 226 -10.48 30.75 -15.32
CA LEU A 226 -10.38 32.11 -15.86
C LEU A 226 -11.52 32.43 -16.85
N ARG A 227 -11.99 31.46 -17.65
CA ARG A 227 -13.17 31.66 -18.51
C ARG A 227 -14.44 31.96 -17.71
N ARG A 228 -14.53 31.46 -16.48
CA ARG A 228 -15.67 31.71 -15.58
C ARG A 228 -15.52 33.03 -14.81
N VAL A 229 -14.30 33.37 -14.41
CA VAL A 229 -13.97 34.63 -13.69
C VAL A 229 -12.92 35.43 -14.48
N PRO A 230 -13.32 36.07 -15.61
CA PRO A 230 -12.39 36.73 -16.52
C PRO A 230 -11.74 38.00 -15.94
N SER A 231 -12.25 38.52 -14.82
CA SER A 231 -11.74 39.69 -14.12
C SER A 231 -10.65 39.41 -13.08
N SER A 232 -10.20 38.15 -12.95
CA SER A 232 -9.19 37.78 -11.94
C SER A 232 -7.76 38.00 -12.46
N GLU A 233 -7.14 39.11 -12.06
CA GLU A 233 -5.74 39.43 -12.38
C GLU A 233 -4.75 38.36 -11.86
N ASP A 234 -5.06 37.71 -10.73
CA ASP A 234 -4.25 36.64 -10.14
C ASP A 234 -4.20 35.37 -11.00
N LEU A 235 -5.34 34.96 -11.59
CA LEU A 235 -5.41 33.78 -12.45
C LEU A 235 -4.70 34.04 -13.78
N VAL A 236 -4.78 35.26 -14.32
CA VAL A 236 -4.03 35.68 -15.50
C VAL A 236 -2.52 35.63 -15.23
N ALA A 237 -2.07 36.22 -14.12
CA ALA A 237 -0.66 36.19 -13.72
C ALA A 237 -0.15 34.76 -13.49
N PHE A 238 -0.99 33.87 -12.94
CA PHE A 238 -0.63 32.46 -12.75
C PHE A 238 -0.55 31.69 -14.08
N LEU A 239 -1.48 31.93 -15.02
CA LEU A 239 -1.43 31.34 -16.36
C LEU A 239 -0.18 31.80 -17.13
N ASP A 240 0.20 33.06 -17.02
CA ASP A 240 1.42 33.58 -17.65
C ASP A 240 2.68 32.98 -17.05
N LEU A 241 2.69 32.71 -15.75
CA LEU A 241 3.76 32.00 -15.05
C LEU A 241 3.85 30.54 -15.53
N LEU A 242 2.73 29.81 -15.59
CA LEU A 242 2.69 28.44 -16.12
C LEU A 242 3.11 28.39 -17.60
N ARG A 243 2.71 29.38 -18.41
CA ARG A 243 3.10 29.51 -19.82
C ARG A 243 4.59 29.78 -19.98
N ARG A 244 5.15 30.71 -19.21
CA ARG A 244 6.61 30.96 -19.15
C ARG A 244 7.37 29.70 -18.77
N ARG A 245 6.79 28.86 -17.91
CA ARG A 245 7.40 27.60 -17.47
C ARG A 245 7.32 26.50 -18.54
N LEU A 246 6.17 26.33 -19.19
CA LEU A 246 6.03 25.41 -20.33
C LEU A 246 7.05 25.75 -21.43
N LYS A 247 7.27 27.03 -21.72
CA LYS A 247 8.30 27.51 -22.66
C LYS A 247 9.74 27.10 -22.29
N ARG A 248 10.03 26.89 -21.01
CA ARG A 248 11.35 26.40 -20.57
C ARG A 248 11.48 24.88 -20.65
N MET A 249 10.36 24.16 -20.56
CA MET A 249 10.34 22.70 -20.41
C MET A 249 10.10 21.94 -21.73
N THR A 250 9.59 22.60 -22.76
CA THR A 250 9.23 21.96 -24.04
C THR A 250 9.43 22.92 -25.22
N SER A 251 9.55 22.37 -26.43
CA SER A 251 9.73 23.15 -27.66
C SER A 251 8.49 23.98 -27.99
N GLN A 252 8.70 25.13 -28.65
CA GLN A 252 7.63 26.08 -28.99
C GLN A 252 6.53 25.43 -29.85
N GLU A 253 6.89 24.52 -30.77
CA GLU A 253 5.94 23.76 -31.60
C GLU A 253 5.00 22.87 -30.77
N ASN A 254 5.50 22.24 -29.71
CA ASN A 254 4.69 21.40 -28.83
C ASN A 254 3.75 22.20 -27.93
N ILE A 255 4.11 23.45 -27.63
CA ILE A 255 3.26 24.40 -26.89
C ILE A 255 2.15 24.89 -27.82
N ASP A 256 2.49 25.26 -29.05
CA ASP A 256 1.51 25.75 -30.02
C ASP A 256 0.53 24.63 -30.41
N ASN A 257 0.99 23.38 -30.56
CA ASN A 257 0.14 22.20 -30.73
C ASN A 257 -0.74 21.91 -29.50
N PHE A 258 -0.27 22.18 -28.28
CA PHE A 258 -1.05 21.99 -27.07
C PHE A 258 -2.12 23.07 -26.88
N LEU A 259 -1.80 24.32 -27.21
CA LEU A 259 -2.73 25.46 -27.12
C LEU A 259 -3.80 25.43 -28.23
N THR A 260 -3.50 24.81 -29.38
CA THR A 260 -4.45 24.66 -30.51
C THR A 260 -5.35 23.44 -30.39
N ASN A 261 -4.94 22.38 -29.66
CA ASN A 261 -5.71 21.16 -29.46
C ASN A 261 -6.58 21.17 -28.18
N ASP A 262 -6.90 22.33 -27.59
CA ASP A 262 -7.82 22.39 -26.45
C ASP A 262 -9.24 21.96 -26.91
N PRO A 263 -9.74 20.77 -26.53
CA PRO A 263 -10.92 20.14 -27.14
C PRO A 263 -12.25 20.82 -26.79
N GLN A 264 -12.22 21.92 -26.03
CA GLN A 264 -13.36 22.79 -25.77
C GLN A 264 -13.29 24.12 -26.52
N GLN A 265 -12.11 24.58 -26.95
CA GLN A 265 -11.99 25.78 -27.78
C GLN A 265 -12.52 25.50 -29.20
N GLN A 266 -12.34 24.28 -29.71
CA GLN A 266 -12.99 23.82 -30.93
C GLN A 266 -14.53 23.74 -30.82
N ARG A 267 -15.08 23.46 -29.62
CA ARG A 267 -16.53 23.44 -29.40
C ARG A 267 -17.12 24.85 -29.28
N ASP A 268 -16.46 25.74 -28.55
CA ASP A 268 -16.90 27.14 -28.40
C ASP A 268 -16.78 27.93 -29.72
N ASP A 269 -15.78 27.61 -30.56
CA ASP A 269 -15.60 28.20 -31.90
C ASP A 269 -16.57 27.59 -32.94
N GLU A 270 -16.91 26.31 -32.84
CA GLU A 270 -17.99 25.69 -33.64
C GLU A 270 -19.38 26.24 -33.26
N GLU A 271 -19.65 26.45 -31.97
CA GLU A 271 -20.92 27.00 -31.48
C GLU A 271 -21.09 28.49 -31.88
N LYS A 272 -20.00 29.27 -31.88
CA LYS A 272 -19.98 30.65 -32.43
C LYS A 272 -20.01 30.71 -33.96
N ALA A 273 -19.48 29.71 -34.66
CA ALA A 273 -19.58 29.61 -36.12
C ALA A 273 -20.99 29.20 -36.59
N LEU A 274 -21.72 28.45 -35.77
CA LEU A 274 -23.11 28.04 -36.02
C LEU A 274 -24.12 29.18 -35.82
N GLU A 275 -23.83 30.17 -34.97
CA GLU A 275 -24.68 31.37 -34.81
C GLU A 275 -24.39 32.48 -35.85
N GLY A 276 -23.28 32.39 -36.60
CA GLY A 276 -22.80 33.47 -37.48
C GLY A 276 -23.08 33.33 -38.98
N THR A 277 -23.73 32.26 -39.46
CA THR A 277 -23.75 31.94 -40.90
C THR A 277 -25.15 31.77 -41.50
N GLU A 278 -25.98 32.82 -41.40
CA GLU A 278 -26.95 33.14 -42.44
C GLU A 278 -26.46 34.39 -43.20
N GLN A 279 -25.69 34.20 -44.27
CA GLN A 279 -25.80 34.93 -45.56
C GLN A 279 -24.59 34.69 -46.49
N ARG A 280 -24.92 34.30 -47.73
CA ARG A 280 -24.14 34.38 -49.00
C ARG A 280 -22.96 33.43 -49.24
N GLY A 281 -23.32 32.31 -49.88
CA GLY A 281 -22.83 31.81 -51.18
C GLY A 281 -21.45 32.18 -51.73
N SER A 282 -20.61 31.16 -51.97
CA SER A 282 -20.21 30.68 -53.31
C SER A 282 -19.00 29.73 -53.22
N PHE A 283 -19.11 28.54 -53.83
CA PHE A 283 -18.03 27.62 -54.19
C PHE A 283 -17.02 28.30 -55.17
N PRO A 284 -15.73 27.85 -55.31
CA PRO A 284 -15.47 26.49 -55.80
C PRO A 284 -14.14 25.75 -55.45
N SER A 285 -14.23 24.44 -55.69
CA SER A 285 -13.24 23.50 -56.29
C SER A 285 -11.97 23.04 -55.55
N ARG A 286 -12.03 21.74 -55.22
CA ARG A 286 -10.97 20.72 -54.98
C ARG A 286 -9.99 20.60 -56.17
N PRO A 287 -8.79 19.97 -56.01
CA PRO A 287 -8.75 18.50 -56.12
C PRO A 287 -7.72 17.75 -55.25
N LEU A 288 -8.06 16.47 -55.05
CA LEU A 288 -7.24 15.37 -54.53
C LEU A 288 -6.07 15.03 -55.46
N LEU A 289 -4.93 14.59 -54.90
CA LEU A 289 -4.05 13.60 -55.56
C LEU A 289 -3.40 12.66 -54.54
N LEU A 290 -3.72 11.37 -54.69
CA LEU A 290 -2.94 10.23 -54.22
C LEU A 290 -1.63 10.13 -55.02
N ARG A 291 -0.52 9.73 -54.37
CA ARG A 291 0.35 8.65 -54.89
C ARG A 291 1.41 8.19 -53.88
N ALA A 292 1.49 6.87 -53.76
CA ALA A 292 2.58 6.12 -53.17
C ALA A 292 3.74 5.95 -54.16
N SER A 293 4.98 5.84 -53.67
CA SER A 293 6.00 4.83 -54.07
C SER A 293 7.38 5.19 -53.52
N ALA A 294 8.07 4.18 -53.01
CA ALA A 294 9.45 4.23 -52.49
C ALA A 294 10.51 4.17 -53.64
N PRO A 295 11.81 3.96 -53.34
CA PRO A 295 12.96 4.83 -53.61
C PRO A 295 13.69 4.52 -54.95
N PRO A 296 14.82 5.21 -55.24
CA PRO A 296 16.06 4.43 -55.37
C PRO A 296 17.34 5.12 -54.87
N LEU A 297 18.36 4.27 -54.80
CA LEU A 297 19.74 4.40 -54.33
C LEU A 297 20.72 5.00 -55.37
N LEU A 298 21.81 5.58 -54.84
CA LEU A 298 23.23 5.56 -55.27
C LEU A 298 23.87 6.68 -56.13
N LEU A 299 24.99 7.21 -55.56
CA LEU A 299 26.25 7.76 -56.14
C LEU A 299 26.18 9.18 -56.77
N SER A 300 27.14 10.11 -56.69
CA SER A 300 28.52 10.20 -56.14
C SER A 300 28.92 11.69 -56.08
N GLU A 301 29.98 11.98 -55.30
CA GLU A 301 30.98 13.06 -55.44
C GLU A 301 30.70 14.53 -55.09
N GLY A 302 31.49 15.04 -54.11
CA GLY A 302 32.29 16.25 -54.34
C GLY A 302 32.23 17.35 -53.28
N ASN A 303 33.17 17.30 -52.32
CA ASN A 303 33.86 18.44 -51.67
C ASN A 303 33.05 19.34 -50.71
N THR A 304 33.55 19.94 -49.63
CA THR A 304 34.76 19.91 -48.79
C THR A 304 34.42 20.90 -47.67
N SER A 305 34.47 20.55 -46.38
CA SER A 305 34.90 21.50 -45.33
C SER A 305 35.05 20.77 -44.01
N GLY A 306 36.24 20.84 -43.42
CA GLY A 306 36.63 20.10 -42.24
C GLY A 306 36.03 20.66 -40.95
N SER A 307 35.73 19.76 -40.03
CA SER A 307 35.73 19.99 -38.59
C SER A 307 36.00 18.63 -37.93
N GLU A 308 36.84 18.68 -36.91
CA GLU A 308 37.52 17.58 -36.23
C GLU A 308 36.61 16.40 -35.85
N ALA A 309 37.02 15.20 -36.27
CA ALA A 309 36.35 13.96 -35.93
C ALA A 309 36.71 13.52 -34.50
N GLU A 310 35.73 13.56 -33.60
CA GLU A 310 35.68 12.63 -32.48
C GLU A 310 35.71 11.21 -33.04
N GLY A 311 36.70 10.42 -32.62
CA GLY A 311 36.83 9.02 -33.05
C GLY A 311 35.55 8.22 -32.74
N PRO A 312 35.11 7.31 -33.63
CA PRO A 312 33.93 6.52 -33.40
C PRO A 312 34.11 5.67 -32.13
N VAL A 313 33.10 5.76 -31.24
CA VAL A 313 32.94 4.84 -30.09
C VAL A 313 33.12 3.41 -30.60
N PRO A 314 33.97 2.57 -29.95
CA PRO A 314 34.15 1.20 -30.40
C PRO A 314 32.80 0.49 -30.41
N ILE A 315 32.41 0.05 -31.60
CA ILE A 315 31.20 -0.75 -31.82
C ILE A 315 31.36 -2.01 -30.97
N ALA A 316 30.62 -2.08 -29.86
CA ALA A 316 30.54 -3.28 -29.03
C ALA A 316 29.85 -4.38 -29.84
N ILE A 317 30.64 -5.24 -30.47
CA ILE A 317 30.16 -6.47 -31.10
C ILE A 317 29.89 -7.48 -29.98
N GLY A 318 28.63 -7.61 -29.58
CA GLY A 318 28.18 -8.61 -28.61
C GLY A 318 26.71 -8.41 -28.21
N PRO A 319 26.04 -9.45 -27.68
CA PRO A 319 24.70 -9.30 -27.11
C PRO A 319 24.71 -8.24 -26.00
N ALA A 320 23.65 -7.45 -25.90
CA ALA A 320 23.53 -6.41 -24.88
C ALA A 320 23.79 -6.99 -23.48
N LEU A 321 24.66 -6.33 -22.72
CA LEU A 321 24.98 -6.75 -21.36
C LEU A 321 23.71 -6.70 -20.48
N PRO A 322 23.51 -7.66 -19.57
CA PRO A 322 22.43 -7.59 -18.59
C PRO A 322 22.52 -6.28 -17.79
N PRO A 323 21.38 -5.74 -17.31
CA PRO A 323 21.38 -4.50 -16.55
C PRO A 323 22.34 -4.60 -15.35
N ASN A 324 23.19 -3.57 -15.19
CA ASN A 324 24.17 -3.36 -14.11
C ASN A 324 25.47 -4.18 -14.19
N TRP A 325 25.75 -4.87 -15.31
CA TRP A 325 27.06 -5.47 -15.56
C TRP A 325 28.02 -4.43 -16.17
N TYR A 326 29.29 -4.45 -15.77
CA TYR A 326 30.34 -3.57 -16.31
C TYR A 326 31.42 -4.40 -17.02
N VAL A 327 32.18 -3.79 -17.92
CA VAL A 327 33.34 -4.42 -18.56
C VAL A 327 34.59 -3.97 -17.82
N ASP A 328 35.40 -4.90 -17.33
CA ASP A 328 36.66 -4.57 -16.66
C ASP A 328 37.73 -4.08 -17.64
N GLU A 329 38.86 -3.55 -17.12
CA GLU A 329 40.00 -3.06 -17.92
C GLU A 329 40.58 -4.13 -18.88
N ASN A 330 40.26 -5.40 -18.65
CA ASN A 330 40.70 -6.54 -19.46
C ASN A 330 39.64 -6.98 -20.49
N GLY A 331 38.59 -6.19 -20.70
CA GLY A 331 37.54 -6.46 -21.69
C GLY A 331 36.56 -7.57 -21.28
N ARG A 332 36.50 -7.95 -20.00
CA ARG A 332 35.61 -9.02 -19.51
C ARG A 332 34.40 -8.43 -18.82
N SER A 333 33.20 -8.91 -19.17
CA SER A 333 31.97 -8.53 -18.48
C SER A 333 31.94 -9.12 -17.07
N ARG A 334 31.67 -8.25 -16.09
CA ARG A 334 31.56 -8.59 -14.66
C ARG A 334 30.21 -8.14 -14.10
N PRO A 335 29.64 -8.89 -13.15
CA PRO A 335 28.49 -8.43 -12.37
C PRO A 335 28.88 -7.21 -11.53
N PRO A 336 27.90 -6.37 -11.11
CA PRO A 336 28.17 -5.22 -10.26
C PRO A 336 28.85 -5.68 -8.95
N GLN A 337 29.78 -4.87 -8.43
CA GLN A 337 30.37 -5.14 -7.12
C GLN A 337 29.29 -5.03 -6.05
N ILE A 338 28.88 -6.17 -5.50
CA ILE A 338 27.91 -6.23 -4.40
C ILE A 338 28.56 -5.56 -3.20
N THR A 339 28.04 -4.41 -2.77
CA THR A 339 28.52 -3.71 -1.58
C THR A 339 28.28 -4.56 -0.33
N GLU A 340 29.09 -4.40 0.72
CA GLU A 340 28.89 -5.12 1.99
C GLU A 340 27.47 -4.90 2.56
N GLU A 341 26.89 -3.71 2.39
CA GLU A 341 25.51 -3.43 2.78
C GLU A 341 24.48 -4.25 1.99
N GLN A 342 24.70 -4.44 0.68
CA GLN A 342 23.84 -5.30 -0.14
C GLN A 342 23.96 -6.76 0.27
N ARG A 343 25.18 -7.24 0.60
CA ARG A 343 25.38 -8.61 1.13
C ARG A 343 24.67 -8.80 2.47
N LEU A 344 24.79 -7.84 3.38
CA LEU A 344 24.10 -7.87 4.67
C LEU A 344 22.58 -7.85 4.50
N LYS A 345 22.06 -7.03 3.57
CA LYS A 345 20.64 -6.96 3.24
C LYS A 345 20.12 -8.26 2.61
N GLU A 346 20.85 -8.85 1.68
CA GLU A 346 20.49 -10.15 1.09
C GLU A 346 20.52 -11.26 2.13
N ARG A 347 21.53 -11.27 3.00
CA ARG A 347 21.65 -12.21 4.12
C ARG A 347 20.46 -12.06 5.08
N PHE A 348 20.13 -10.83 5.47
CA PHE A 348 18.97 -10.53 6.30
C PHE A 348 17.68 -11.06 5.67
N ASN A 349 17.39 -10.67 4.43
CA ASN A 349 16.17 -11.09 3.73
C ASN A 349 16.07 -12.61 3.60
N ARG A 350 17.20 -13.28 3.31
CA ARG A 350 17.25 -14.74 3.17
C ARG A 350 16.97 -15.44 4.50
N LEU A 351 17.64 -15.02 5.58
CA LEU A 351 17.47 -15.61 6.90
C LEU A 351 16.10 -15.30 7.49
N GLU A 352 15.61 -14.06 7.34
CA GLU A 352 14.26 -13.65 7.75
C GLU A 352 13.20 -14.49 7.04
N PHE A 353 13.28 -14.61 5.71
CA PHE A 353 12.32 -15.39 4.93
C PHE A 353 12.28 -16.85 5.39
N ARG A 354 13.45 -17.46 5.59
CA ARG A 354 13.58 -18.85 6.04
C ARG A 354 12.98 -19.04 7.44
N ALA A 355 13.38 -18.19 8.39
CA ALA A 355 12.92 -18.25 9.77
C ALA A 355 11.41 -18.00 9.89
N ARG A 356 10.89 -17.00 9.15
CA ARG A 356 9.47 -16.68 9.12
C ARG A 356 8.64 -17.80 8.52
N LYS A 357 9.08 -18.40 7.41
CA LYS A 357 8.37 -19.53 6.81
C LYS A 357 8.38 -20.75 7.72
N ALA A 358 9.46 -20.99 8.45
CA ALA A 358 9.51 -22.06 9.45
C ALA A 358 8.64 -21.77 10.69
N TYR A 359 8.53 -20.51 11.10
CA TYR A 359 7.58 -20.11 12.14
C TYR A 359 6.13 -20.36 11.71
N GLU A 360 5.76 -19.97 10.49
CA GLU A 360 4.41 -20.15 9.93
C GLU A 360 3.99 -21.64 9.82
N THR A 361 4.95 -22.59 9.70
CA THR A 361 4.62 -24.03 9.72
C THR A 361 4.34 -24.57 11.12
N VAL A 362 4.93 -23.98 12.17
CA VAL A 362 4.72 -24.36 13.58
C VAL A 362 3.49 -23.64 14.15
N ILE A 363 3.40 -22.34 13.91
CA ILE A 363 2.34 -21.47 14.42
C ILE A 363 1.43 -21.08 13.25
N GLN A 364 0.33 -21.82 13.12
CA GLN A 364 -0.70 -21.54 12.12
C GLN A 364 -1.68 -20.51 12.66
N ILE A 365 -1.64 -19.32 12.07
CA ILE A 365 -2.65 -18.29 12.31
C ILE A 365 -3.83 -18.58 11.38
N PRO A 366 -5.07 -18.58 11.88
CA PRO A 366 -6.24 -18.73 11.03
C PRO A 366 -6.20 -17.71 9.89
N GLU A 367 -6.29 -18.17 8.65
CA GLU A 367 -6.22 -17.30 7.48
C GLU A 367 -7.35 -16.26 7.53
N GLN A 368 -6.97 -14.98 7.62
CA GLN A 368 -7.88 -13.89 7.32
C GLN A 368 -8.17 -14.00 5.81
N ARG A 369 -9.38 -14.45 5.45
CA ARG A 369 -9.74 -14.77 4.06
C ARG A 369 -9.35 -13.61 3.15
N VAL A 370 -8.58 -13.93 2.11
CA VAL A 370 -8.18 -12.98 1.07
C VAL A 370 -9.41 -12.26 0.53
N ASP A 371 -9.29 -10.94 0.42
CA ASP A 371 -10.31 -9.99 -0.01
C ASP A 371 -11.12 -10.56 -1.19
N SER A 372 -12.35 -11.00 -0.91
CA SER A 372 -13.23 -11.67 -1.89
C SER A 372 -13.50 -10.75 -3.08
N LEU A 373 -13.55 -9.45 -2.81
CA LEU A 373 -13.72 -8.39 -3.80
C LEU A 373 -12.54 -8.31 -4.76
N GLN A 374 -11.30 -8.45 -4.29
CA GLN A 374 -10.12 -8.46 -5.16
C GLN A 374 -10.11 -9.68 -6.07
N LYS A 375 -10.49 -10.86 -5.56
CA LYS A 375 -10.65 -12.07 -6.37
C LYS A 375 -11.76 -11.92 -7.41
N GLN A 376 -12.89 -11.33 -7.03
CA GLN A 376 -14.01 -11.07 -7.93
C GLN A 376 -13.65 -10.04 -9.01
N LEU A 377 -12.99 -8.94 -8.66
CA LEU A 377 -12.56 -7.89 -9.60
C LEU A 377 -11.58 -8.44 -10.65
N VAL A 378 -10.58 -9.23 -10.21
CA VAL A 378 -9.63 -9.88 -11.13
C VAL A 378 -10.35 -10.89 -12.02
N ALA A 379 -11.33 -11.64 -11.50
CA ALA A 379 -12.13 -12.55 -12.32
C ALA A 379 -12.95 -11.79 -13.37
N THR A 380 -13.64 -10.70 -12.99
CA THR A 380 -14.44 -9.89 -13.92
C THR A 380 -13.60 -9.22 -15.00
N LEU A 381 -12.40 -8.74 -14.68
CA LEU A 381 -11.51 -8.11 -15.66
C LEU A 381 -11.00 -9.12 -16.70
N ASN A 382 -10.65 -10.33 -16.27
CA ASN A 382 -10.25 -11.40 -17.19
C ASN A 382 -11.41 -11.82 -18.11
N GLU A 383 -12.64 -11.87 -17.58
CA GLU A 383 -13.81 -12.25 -18.36
C GLU A 383 -14.14 -11.22 -19.45
N VAL A 384 -14.08 -9.92 -19.12
CA VAL A 384 -14.27 -8.82 -20.08
C VAL A 384 -13.21 -8.82 -21.19
N GLN A 385 -11.97 -9.20 -20.87
CA GLN A 385 -10.90 -9.36 -21.87
C GLN A 385 -11.20 -10.52 -22.84
N LEU A 386 -11.69 -11.65 -22.34
CA LEU A 386 -12.04 -12.82 -23.15
C LEU A 386 -13.29 -12.57 -24.02
N GLU A 387 -14.28 -11.82 -23.54
CA GLU A 387 -15.43 -11.40 -24.34
C GLU A 387 -15.04 -10.44 -25.46
N THR A 388 -14.05 -9.57 -25.21
CA THR A 388 -13.50 -8.68 -26.24
C THR A 388 -12.76 -9.46 -27.31
N LEU A 389 -11.97 -10.47 -26.92
CA LEU A 389 -11.31 -11.39 -27.84
C LEU A 389 -12.33 -12.15 -28.70
N ALA A 390 -13.39 -12.69 -28.10
CA ALA A 390 -14.44 -13.40 -28.83
C ALA A 390 -15.08 -12.51 -29.90
N ARG A 391 -15.35 -11.24 -29.57
CA ARG A 391 -15.85 -10.25 -30.53
C ARG A 391 -14.86 -9.96 -31.65
N GLN A 392 -13.57 -9.79 -31.34
CA GLN A 392 -12.51 -9.52 -32.34
C GLN A 392 -12.32 -10.69 -33.32
N CYS A 393 -12.31 -11.92 -32.82
CA CYS A 393 -12.16 -13.12 -33.64
C CYS A 393 -13.39 -13.44 -34.51
N ASN A 394 -14.58 -12.94 -34.15
CA ASN A 394 -15.81 -13.09 -34.92
C ASN A 394 -16.04 -11.97 -35.96
N GLN A 395 -15.12 -11.00 -36.09
CA GLN A 395 -15.19 -9.96 -37.12
C GLN A 395 -14.83 -10.50 -38.51
N ASN A 396 -15.27 -9.81 -39.57
CA ASN A 396 -14.94 -10.13 -40.96
C ASN A 396 -14.24 -8.93 -41.61
N PRO A 397 -12.90 -8.94 -41.80
CA PRO A 397 -11.96 -10.02 -41.46
C PRO A 397 -11.68 -10.13 -39.95
N PRO A 398 -11.28 -11.31 -39.44
CA PRO A 398 -11.03 -11.53 -38.01
C PRO A 398 -9.78 -10.76 -37.54
N ASP A 399 -9.90 -10.04 -36.42
CA ASP A 399 -8.77 -9.41 -35.74
C ASP A 399 -8.16 -10.39 -34.73
N LEU A 400 -6.92 -10.79 -34.99
CA LEU A 400 -6.18 -11.80 -34.23
C LEU A 400 -5.05 -11.20 -33.40
N SER A 401 -4.95 -9.87 -33.36
CA SER A 401 -3.92 -9.16 -32.59
C SER A 401 -3.95 -9.51 -31.10
N GLY A 402 -5.14 -9.69 -30.53
CA GLY A 402 -5.34 -10.10 -29.13
C GLY A 402 -4.99 -11.56 -28.82
N VAL A 403 -4.96 -12.44 -29.81
CA VAL A 403 -4.61 -13.86 -29.60
C VAL A 403 -3.13 -13.99 -29.23
N SER A 404 -2.24 -13.26 -29.91
CA SER A 404 -0.79 -13.33 -29.66
C SER A 404 -0.41 -12.89 -28.24
N SER A 405 -1.05 -11.86 -27.70
CA SER A 405 -0.77 -11.39 -26.33
C SER A 405 -1.25 -12.39 -25.28
N LEU A 406 -2.42 -12.98 -25.47
CA LEU A 406 -2.96 -13.99 -24.56
C LEU A 406 -2.18 -15.30 -24.60
N LEU A 407 -1.67 -15.71 -25.77
CA LEU A 407 -0.77 -16.87 -25.88
C LEU A 407 0.51 -16.67 -25.06
N ASN A 408 1.13 -15.49 -25.14
CA ASN A 408 2.30 -15.17 -24.32
C ASN A 408 1.97 -15.26 -22.83
N LEU A 409 0.80 -14.76 -22.40
CA LEU A 409 0.35 -14.85 -21.01
C LEU A 409 0.11 -16.30 -20.55
N VAL A 410 -0.41 -17.18 -21.42
CA VAL A 410 -0.56 -18.61 -21.14
C VAL A 410 0.81 -19.26 -20.95
N VAL A 411 1.77 -18.97 -21.83
CA VAL A 411 3.14 -19.52 -21.74
C VAL A 411 3.84 -19.02 -20.47
N GLU A 412 3.82 -17.72 -20.21
CA GLU A 412 4.40 -17.15 -18.99
C GLU A 412 3.71 -17.71 -17.74
N GLY A 413 2.39 -17.84 -17.77
CA GLY A 413 1.60 -18.43 -16.68
C GLY A 413 2.02 -19.87 -16.38
N LEU A 414 2.14 -20.71 -17.42
CA LEU A 414 2.57 -22.10 -17.28
C LEU A 414 3.99 -22.19 -16.72
N LEU A 415 4.93 -21.42 -17.26
CA LEU A 415 6.31 -21.41 -16.77
C LEU A 415 6.40 -20.91 -15.32
N ASN A 416 5.59 -19.93 -14.95
CA ASN A 416 5.53 -19.43 -13.58
C ASN A 416 4.93 -20.44 -12.60
N ALA A 417 3.96 -21.24 -13.03
CA ALA A 417 3.39 -22.34 -12.24
C ALA A 417 4.39 -23.45 -11.91
N LEU A 418 5.43 -23.62 -12.74
CA LEU A 418 6.37 -24.72 -12.62
C LEU A 418 7.61 -24.39 -11.77
N PRO A 419 8.20 -25.39 -11.07
CA PRO A 419 9.47 -25.25 -10.37
C PRO A 419 10.60 -24.82 -11.32
N ARG A 420 11.54 -23.99 -10.83
CA ARG A 420 12.65 -23.42 -11.64
C ARG A 420 13.44 -24.46 -12.45
N ARG A 421 13.60 -25.68 -11.93
CA ARG A 421 14.33 -26.78 -12.59
C ARG A 421 13.64 -27.28 -13.86
N LEU A 422 12.32 -27.15 -13.94
CA LEU A 422 11.51 -27.61 -15.07
C LEU A 422 11.25 -26.49 -16.09
N ARG A 423 11.42 -25.22 -15.71
CA ARG A 423 11.11 -24.06 -16.56
C ARG A 423 11.89 -24.06 -17.87
N SER A 424 13.21 -24.25 -17.83
CA SER A 424 14.05 -24.20 -19.04
C SER A 424 13.70 -25.30 -20.05
N ARG A 425 13.36 -26.50 -19.57
CA ARG A 425 12.93 -27.61 -20.42
C ARG A 425 11.56 -27.35 -21.04
N VAL A 426 10.58 -26.97 -20.22
CA VAL A 426 9.20 -26.73 -20.68
C VAL A 426 9.13 -25.51 -21.59
N GLU A 427 9.95 -24.48 -21.34
CA GLU A 427 10.06 -23.31 -22.21
C GLU A 427 10.56 -23.70 -23.61
N GLN A 428 11.54 -24.60 -23.70
CA GLN A 428 12.00 -25.13 -24.99
C GLN A 428 10.91 -25.97 -25.67
N GLU A 429 10.28 -26.90 -24.94
CA GLU A 429 9.20 -27.74 -25.49
C GLU A 429 8.00 -26.89 -25.98
N VAL A 430 7.63 -25.82 -25.26
CA VAL A 430 6.56 -24.88 -25.70
C VAL A 430 6.96 -24.15 -26.99
N ARG A 431 8.22 -23.71 -27.10
CA ARG A 431 8.74 -23.06 -28.32
C ARG A 431 8.82 -24.03 -29.50
N ASP A 432 9.01 -25.32 -29.24
CA ASP A 432 9.05 -26.35 -30.28
C ASP A 432 7.63 -26.73 -30.74
N VAL A 433 6.65 -26.79 -29.81
CA VAL A 433 5.22 -26.99 -30.11
C VAL A 433 4.63 -25.80 -30.87
N LEU A 434 5.05 -24.59 -30.53
CA LEU A 434 4.71 -23.35 -31.23
C LEU A 434 5.83 -23.01 -32.22
N ASP A 435 5.89 -23.68 -33.37
CA ASP A 435 6.95 -23.45 -34.37
C ASP A 435 6.99 -21.97 -34.81
N TRP A 436 7.79 -21.16 -34.09
CA TRP A 436 7.75 -19.70 -34.11
C TRP A 436 8.11 -19.12 -35.48
N ARG A 437 8.77 -19.92 -36.31
CA ARG A 437 9.18 -19.57 -37.68
C ARG A 437 8.06 -19.79 -38.71
N VAL A 438 7.11 -20.68 -38.44
CA VAL A 438 5.93 -20.98 -39.28
C VAL A 438 4.72 -20.15 -38.83
N VAL A 439 4.52 -20.01 -37.51
CA VAL A 439 3.45 -19.19 -36.90
C VAL A 439 3.58 -17.71 -37.26
N ARG A 440 4.80 -17.18 -37.37
CA ARG A 440 5.05 -15.79 -37.78
C ARG A 440 4.84 -15.52 -39.29
N ARG A 441 4.80 -16.57 -40.13
CA ARG A 441 4.85 -16.42 -41.60
C ARG A 441 3.54 -16.73 -42.34
N SER A 442 2.56 -17.43 -41.77
CA SER A 442 1.33 -17.71 -42.53
C SER A 442 0.04 -17.98 -41.77
N VAL A 443 0.04 -18.22 -40.45
CA VAL A 443 -1.17 -18.75 -39.78
C VAL A 443 -1.25 -18.32 -38.30
N MET A 444 -1.47 -17.03 -38.04
CA MET A 444 -1.82 -16.53 -36.69
C MET A 444 -3.32 -16.70 -36.35
N GLY A 445 -4.08 -17.39 -37.21
CA GLY A 445 -5.54 -17.51 -37.13
C GLY A 445 -6.12 -18.91 -37.33
N SER A 446 -5.31 -19.97 -37.32
CA SER A 446 -5.87 -21.32 -37.44
C SER A 446 -6.27 -21.85 -36.06
N PRO A 447 -7.56 -22.15 -35.82
CA PRO A 447 -8.01 -22.83 -34.62
C PRO A 447 -7.27 -24.16 -34.35
N GLY A 448 -6.69 -24.80 -35.37
CA GLY A 448 -5.88 -26.00 -35.22
C GLY A 448 -4.60 -25.79 -34.39
N ASN A 449 -3.93 -24.64 -34.53
CA ASN A 449 -2.72 -24.34 -33.75
C ASN A 449 -3.06 -24.08 -32.27
N ILE A 450 -4.20 -23.41 -32.01
CA ILE A 450 -4.71 -23.18 -30.65
C ILE A 450 -5.14 -24.50 -30.02
N SER A 451 -5.72 -25.43 -30.80
CA SER A 451 -6.06 -26.79 -30.34
C SER A 451 -4.80 -27.57 -29.91
N VAL A 452 -3.74 -27.54 -30.72
CA VAL A 452 -2.47 -28.23 -30.40
C VAL A 452 -1.84 -27.65 -29.13
N LEU A 453 -1.80 -26.33 -28.99
CA LEU A 453 -1.29 -25.70 -27.77
C LEU A 453 -2.16 -26.03 -26.55
N THR A 454 -3.48 -25.98 -26.70
CA THR A 454 -4.42 -26.30 -25.61
C THR A 454 -4.17 -27.73 -25.11
N ARG A 455 -4.05 -28.69 -26.02
CA ARG A 455 -3.73 -30.09 -25.69
C ARG A 455 -2.38 -30.22 -24.98
N TYR A 456 -1.37 -29.47 -25.43
CA TYR A 456 -0.05 -29.48 -24.80
C TYR A 456 -0.05 -28.85 -23.40
N VAL A 457 -0.62 -27.64 -23.24
CA VAL A 457 -0.69 -26.93 -21.95
C VAL A 457 -1.47 -27.76 -20.94
N MET A 458 -2.64 -28.28 -21.34
CA MET A 458 -3.46 -29.13 -20.48
C MET A 458 -2.78 -30.47 -20.18
N GLY A 459 -2.05 -31.05 -21.13
CA GLY A 459 -1.21 -32.22 -20.91
C GLY A 459 -0.12 -31.98 -19.86
N LYS A 460 0.54 -30.82 -19.90
CA LYS A 460 1.52 -30.42 -18.86
C LYS A 460 0.86 -30.14 -17.50
N VAL A 461 -0.35 -29.57 -17.49
CA VAL A 461 -1.13 -29.44 -16.25
C VAL A 461 -1.48 -30.82 -15.68
N ALA A 462 -1.84 -31.78 -16.51
CA ALA A 462 -2.15 -33.14 -16.08
C ALA A 462 -0.90 -33.92 -15.62
N GLU A 463 0.27 -33.70 -16.25
CA GLU A 463 1.56 -34.31 -15.90
C GLU A 463 2.11 -33.78 -14.56
N TYR A 464 2.01 -32.47 -14.32
CA TYR A 464 2.61 -31.81 -13.15
C TYR A 464 1.61 -31.46 -12.04
N GLY A 465 0.31 -31.61 -12.29
CA GLY A 465 -0.77 -31.33 -11.33
C GLY A 465 -1.12 -32.53 -10.44
N ALA A 466 -2.26 -32.44 -9.75
CA ALA A 466 -2.71 -33.54 -8.88
C ALA A 466 -3.14 -34.79 -9.69
N PRO A 467 -2.67 -36.01 -9.34
CA PRO A 467 -2.93 -37.23 -10.10
C PRO A 467 -4.42 -37.61 -10.13
N ALA A 468 -5.17 -37.21 -9.10
CA ALA A 468 -6.62 -37.46 -9.02
C ALA A 468 -7.43 -36.71 -10.08
N LYS A 469 -6.84 -35.72 -10.77
CA LYS A 469 -7.52 -34.86 -11.74
C LYS A 469 -6.96 -34.99 -13.15
N THR A 470 -6.01 -35.90 -13.36
CA THR A 470 -5.33 -36.10 -14.65
C THR A 470 -6.32 -36.51 -15.74
N GLU A 471 -7.21 -37.48 -15.47
CA GLU A 471 -8.21 -37.95 -16.44
C GLU A 471 -9.23 -36.86 -16.80
N GLU A 472 -9.72 -36.11 -15.80
CA GLU A 472 -10.65 -34.99 -16.00
C GLU A 472 -10.01 -33.87 -16.83
N THR A 473 -8.76 -33.52 -16.53
CA THR A 473 -8.03 -32.45 -17.23
C THR A 473 -7.74 -32.83 -18.69
N LEU A 474 -7.39 -34.10 -18.95
CA LEU A 474 -7.17 -34.60 -20.31
C LEU A 474 -8.48 -34.69 -21.11
N GLY A 475 -9.57 -35.16 -20.48
CA GLY A 475 -10.90 -35.17 -21.11
C GLY A 475 -11.37 -33.77 -21.51
N LEU A 476 -11.22 -32.78 -20.62
CA LEU A 476 -11.52 -31.37 -20.92
C LEU A 476 -10.65 -30.81 -22.05
N ALA A 477 -9.37 -31.20 -22.11
CA ALA A 477 -8.47 -30.78 -23.19
C ALA A 477 -8.96 -31.28 -24.55
N ASP A 478 -9.37 -32.55 -24.63
CA ASP A 478 -9.86 -33.16 -25.86
C ASP A 478 -11.18 -32.55 -26.32
N ASP A 479 -12.10 -32.24 -25.40
CA ASP A 479 -13.38 -31.60 -25.72
C ASP A 479 -13.19 -30.18 -26.27
N ILE A 480 -12.27 -29.41 -25.70
CA ILE A 480 -11.98 -28.03 -26.15
C ILE A 480 -11.21 -28.04 -27.46
N SER A 481 -10.23 -28.94 -27.62
CA SER A 481 -9.53 -29.15 -28.88
C SER A 481 -10.51 -29.51 -30.00
N ARG A 482 -11.51 -30.38 -29.73
CA ARG A 482 -12.56 -30.73 -30.68
C ARG A 482 -13.46 -29.53 -31.00
N ALA A 483 -13.82 -28.70 -30.02
CA ALA A 483 -14.61 -27.49 -30.23
C ALA A 483 -13.86 -26.44 -31.08
N LEU A 484 -12.55 -26.30 -30.90
CA LEU A 484 -11.69 -25.45 -31.75
C LEU A 484 -11.61 -25.99 -33.17
N GLU A 485 -11.35 -27.29 -33.35
CA GLU A 485 -11.24 -27.92 -34.67
C GLU A 485 -12.55 -27.88 -35.46
N THR A 486 -13.70 -27.94 -34.76
CA THR A 486 -15.04 -27.86 -35.37
C THR A 486 -15.61 -26.43 -35.44
N CYS A 487 -14.99 -25.46 -34.76
CA CYS A 487 -15.43 -24.06 -34.67
C CYS A 487 -16.86 -23.86 -34.12
N ILE A 488 -17.33 -24.75 -33.25
CA ILE A 488 -18.68 -24.70 -32.66
C ILE A 488 -18.56 -24.17 -31.21
N PRO A 489 -19.34 -23.14 -30.78
CA PRO A 489 -20.48 -22.49 -31.47
C PRO A 489 -20.09 -21.37 -32.44
N SER A 490 -19.02 -20.63 -32.17
CA SER A 490 -18.39 -19.66 -33.07
C SER A 490 -16.88 -19.67 -32.86
N LEU A 491 -16.10 -19.24 -33.86
CA LEU A 491 -14.64 -19.23 -33.78
C LEU A 491 -14.14 -18.45 -32.55
N GLY A 492 -14.67 -17.25 -32.33
CA GLY A 492 -14.29 -16.39 -31.21
C GLY A 492 -14.66 -16.96 -29.85
N GLU A 493 -15.83 -17.62 -29.72
CA GLU A 493 -16.22 -18.26 -28.46
C GLU A 493 -15.40 -19.51 -28.17
N ALA A 494 -15.11 -20.33 -29.19
CA ALA A 494 -14.26 -21.50 -29.03
C ALA A 494 -12.83 -21.11 -28.59
N VAL A 495 -12.28 -20.06 -29.21
CA VAL A 495 -10.96 -19.50 -28.84
C VAL A 495 -10.98 -18.91 -27.42
N ALA A 496 -12.00 -18.11 -27.06
CA ALA A 496 -12.13 -17.56 -25.72
C ALA A 496 -12.30 -18.64 -24.65
N ASN A 497 -13.08 -19.69 -24.93
CA ASN A 497 -13.26 -20.84 -24.05
C ASN A 497 -11.94 -21.59 -23.83
N ALA A 498 -11.14 -21.77 -24.88
CA ALA A 498 -9.83 -22.40 -24.77
C ALA A 498 -8.88 -21.61 -23.86
N PHE A 499 -8.80 -20.28 -24.02
CA PHE A 499 -8.01 -19.44 -23.13
C PHE A 499 -8.53 -19.46 -21.69
N ARG A 500 -9.86 -19.40 -21.49
CA ARG A 500 -10.47 -19.48 -20.16
C ARG A 500 -10.03 -20.74 -19.42
N VAL A 501 -10.10 -21.88 -20.09
CA VAL A 501 -9.73 -23.17 -19.50
C VAL A 501 -8.22 -23.30 -19.31
N MET A 502 -7.39 -22.85 -20.26
CA MET A 502 -5.95 -22.83 -20.07
C MET A 502 -5.55 -21.98 -18.84
N PHE A 503 -6.14 -20.79 -18.66
CA PHE A 503 -5.85 -19.95 -17.51
C PHE A 503 -6.33 -20.56 -16.19
N SER A 504 -7.53 -21.17 -16.14
CA SER A 504 -8.01 -21.84 -14.93
C SER A 504 -7.13 -23.04 -14.58
N SER A 505 -6.76 -23.84 -15.57
CA SER A 505 -5.92 -25.03 -15.41
C SER A 505 -4.50 -24.69 -14.97
N ILE A 506 -3.91 -23.61 -15.50
CA ILE A 506 -2.60 -23.09 -15.04
C ILE A 506 -2.67 -22.58 -13.60
N ARG A 507 -3.73 -21.85 -13.22
CA ARG A 507 -3.91 -21.40 -11.82
C ARG A 507 -4.03 -22.60 -10.89
N GLN A 508 -4.79 -23.61 -11.28
CA GLN A 508 -4.93 -24.84 -10.52
C GLN A 508 -3.61 -25.60 -10.41
N LEU A 509 -2.84 -25.70 -11.51
CA LEU A 509 -1.49 -26.28 -11.49
C LEU A 509 -0.59 -25.54 -10.49
N HIS A 510 -0.60 -24.21 -10.51
CA HIS A 510 0.17 -23.39 -9.58
C HIS A 510 -0.22 -23.68 -8.13
N GLU A 511 -1.52 -23.81 -7.82
CA GLU A 511 -2.00 -24.18 -6.48
C GLU A 511 -1.59 -25.60 -6.08
N ASP A 512 -1.69 -26.56 -6.99
CA ASP A 512 -1.32 -27.96 -6.75
C ASP A 512 0.20 -28.09 -6.53
N VAL A 513 1.02 -27.51 -7.40
CA VAL A 513 2.50 -27.48 -7.25
C VAL A 513 2.90 -26.78 -5.96
N ALA A 514 2.25 -25.66 -5.61
CA ALA A 514 2.50 -24.98 -4.34
C ALA A 514 2.14 -25.89 -3.15
N ARG A 515 0.98 -26.56 -3.19
CA ARG A 515 0.53 -27.49 -2.15
C ARG A 515 1.49 -28.68 -1.99
N TYR A 516 1.90 -29.31 -3.08
CA TYR A 516 2.86 -30.43 -3.04
C TYR A 516 4.25 -30.01 -2.57
N SER A 517 4.75 -28.85 -3.05
CA SER A 517 6.04 -28.30 -2.60
C SER A 517 5.99 -27.95 -1.11
N LEU A 518 4.89 -27.36 -0.65
CA LEU A 518 4.66 -27.12 0.77
C LEU A 518 4.62 -28.42 1.55
N LEU A 519 3.89 -29.46 1.11
CA LEU A 519 3.83 -30.74 1.82
C LEU A 519 5.22 -31.39 1.99
N TYR A 520 6.08 -31.30 0.97
CA TYR A 520 7.44 -31.86 1.03
C TYR A 520 8.38 -31.06 1.95
N ILE A 521 8.29 -29.73 1.90
CA ILE A 521 9.21 -28.82 2.61
C ILE A 521 8.73 -28.56 4.05
N THR A 522 7.42 -28.60 4.32
CA THR A 522 6.81 -28.33 5.63
C THR A 522 7.41 -29.15 6.78
N PRO A 523 7.59 -30.49 6.70
CA PRO A 523 8.18 -31.23 7.81
C PRO A 523 9.61 -30.78 8.10
N GLN A 524 10.42 -30.59 7.05
CA GLN A 524 11.80 -30.10 7.20
C GLN A 524 11.87 -28.69 7.79
N LEU A 525 10.96 -27.79 7.40
CA LEU A 525 10.86 -26.46 7.99
C LEU A 525 10.41 -26.52 9.45
N ARG A 526 9.44 -27.38 9.77
CA ARG A 526 8.91 -27.55 11.12
C ARG A 526 9.98 -28.06 12.08
N ASP A 527 10.72 -29.09 11.69
CA ASP A 527 11.77 -29.71 12.50
C ASP A 527 12.95 -28.74 12.72
N ASN A 528 13.19 -27.84 11.77
CA ASN A 528 14.28 -26.86 11.83
C ASN A 528 13.81 -25.44 12.18
N ALA A 529 12.59 -25.24 12.68
CA ALA A 529 12.07 -23.91 12.95
C ALA A 529 12.89 -23.18 14.03
N VAL A 530 13.16 -23.86 15.16
CA VAL A 530 13.97 -23.33 16.26
C VAL A 530 15.38 -22.94 15.81
N PRO A 531 16.18 -23.80 15.14
CA PRO A 531 17.52 -23.44 14.71
C PRO A 531 17.54 -22.30 13.69
N PHE A 532 16.59 -22.24 12.73
CA PHE A 532 16.55 -21.14 11.75
C PHE A 532 16.21 -19.80 12.39
N MET A 533 15.29 -19.78 13.36
CA MET A 533 14.96 -18.56 14.08
C MET A 533 16.11 -18.09 14.96
N ARG A 534 16.79 -19.00 15.68
CA ARG A 534 17.98 -18.66 16.46
C ARG A 534 19.11 -18.14 15.58
N GLU A 535 19.35 -18.78 14.42
CA GLU A 535 20.33 -18.32 13.42
C GLU A 535 20.02 -16.88 13.00
N PHE A 536 18.75 -16.58 12.66
CA PHE A 536 18.35 -15.22 12.32
C PHE A 536 18.58 -14.25 13.49
N ILE A 537 18.15 -14.57 14.70
CA ILE A 537 18.28 -13.64 15.84
C ILE A 537 19.76 -13.32 16.11
N THR A 538 20.62 -14.33 16.16
CA THR A 538 22.04 -14.14 16.46
C THR A 538 22.81 -13.42 15.35
N GLU A 539 22.46 -13.66 14.08
CA GLU A 539 23.19 -13.14 12.92
C GLU A 539 22.65 -11.80 12.41
N CYS A 540 21.38 -11.48 12.68
CA CYS A 540 20.66 -10.37 12.05
C CYS A 540 20.10 -9.33 13.03
N LEU A 541 19.84 -9.68 14.29
CA LEU A 541 19.38 -8.72 15.30
C LEU A 541 20.58 -8.10 16.04
N PRO A 542 20.45 -6.85 16.54
CA PRO A 542 21.50 -6.22 17.33
C PRO A 542 21.72 -6.98 18.64
N LYS A 543 22.80 -6.66 19.37
CA LYS A 543 23.07 -7.28 20.68
C LYS A 543 21.97 -6.94 21.69
N VAL A 544 21.74 -7.81 22.66
CA VAL A 544 20.68 -7.66 23.68
C VAL A 544 20.76 -6.32 24.42
N SER A 545 21.96 -5.76 24.63
CA SER A 545 22.17 -4.44 25.25
C SER A 545 21.54 -3.28 24.48
N GLU A 546 21.29 -3.45 23.17
CA GLU A 546 20.72 -2.45 22.28
C GLU A 546 19.20 -2.65 22.10
N TRP A 547 18.59 -3.65 22.74
CA TRP A 547 17.16 -3.96 22.66
C TRP A 547 16.35 -3.05 23.58
N GLU A 548 16.44 -1.72 23.40
CA GLU A 548 15.81 -0.72 24.28
C GLU A 548 14.31 -0.97 24.50
N SER A 549 13.58 -1.36 23.45
CA SER A 549 12.13 -1.62 23.51
C SER A 549 11.80 -2.86 24.34
N SER A 550 12.53 -3.96 24.12
CA SER A 550 12.33 -5.22 24.83
C SER A 550 12.84 -5.15 26.27
N LEU A 551 13.96 -4.48 26.53
CA LEU A 551 14.49 -4.27 27.89
C LEU A 551 13.55 -3.42 28.73
N SER A 552 13.07 -2.28 28.21
CA SER A 552 12.11 -1.43 28.92
C SER A 552 10.77 -2.14 29.16
N PHE A 553 10.32 -2.93 28.20
CA PHE A 553 9.14 -3.78 28.35
C PHE A 553 9.31 -4.79 29.50
N VAL A 554 10.42 -5.53 29.52
CA VAL A 554 10.68 -6.52 30.59
C VAL A 554 10.84 -5.84 31.94
N GLN A 555 11.59 -4.74 32.04
CA GLN A 555 11.77 -3.97 33.27
C GLN A 555 10.45 -3.53 33.88
N ARG A 556 9.49 -3.10 33.05
CA ARG A 556 8.16 -2.68 33.50
C ARG A 556 7.39 -3.81 34.19
N TYR A 557 7.48 -5.03 33.68
CA TYR A 557 6.69 -6.16 34.18
C TYR A 557 7.43 -7.07 35.16
N LEU A 558 8.76 -6.99 35.26
CA LEU A 558 9.60 -7.88 36.09
C LEU A 558 9.19 -7.91 37.57
N ASN A 559 8.78 -6.76 38.08
CA ASN A 559 8.36 -6.58 39.47
C ASN A 559 6.86 -6.26 39.61
N ASP A 560 6.06 -6.53 38.57
CA ASP A 560 4.61 -6.32 38.61
C ASP A 560 3.96 -7.27 39.63
N GLU A 561 3.02 -6.75 40.43
CA GLU A 561 2.27 -7.52 41.44
C GLU A 561 1.54 -8.72 40.83
N ARG A 562 1.09 -8.61 39.57
CA ARG A 562 0.44 -9.72 38.86
C ARG A 562 1.40 -10.86 38.61
N VAL A 563 2.65 -10.53 38.26
CA VAL A 563 3.71 -11.52 38.05
C VAL A 563 4.05 -12.21 39.36
N THR A 564 4.24 -11.45 40.44
CA THR A 564 4.59 -12.03 41.75
C THR A 564 3.46 -12.92 42.30
N ALA A 565 2.20 -12.51 42.16
CA ALA A 565 1.05 -13.33 42.50
C ALA A 565 0.99 -14.61 41.66
N TRP A 566 1.19 -14.50 40.34
CA TRP A 566 1.16 -15.64 39.42
C TRP A 566 2.25 -16.68 39.69
N LEU A 567 3.44 -16.28 40.17
CA LEU A 567 4.50 -17.24 40.54
C LEU A 567 4.07 -18.26 41.60
N THR A 568 3.11 -17.89 42.45
CA THR A 568 2.56 -18.76 43.50
C THR A 568 1.41 -19.63 43.00
N SER A 569 0.97 -19.44 41.76
CA SER A 569 -0.15 -20.17 41.16
C SER A 569 0.23 -21.60 40.75
N PRO A 570 -0.74 -22.54 40.70
CA PRO A 570 -0.52 -23.89 40.19
C PRO A 570 -0.07 -23.90 38.71
N ALA A 571 -0.48 -22.91 37.92
CA ALA A 571 -0.06 -22.76 36.53
C ALA A 571 1.43 -22.42 36.38
N ALA A 572 2.00 -21.63 37.31
CA ALA A 572 3.45 -21.39 37.34
C ALA A 572 4.23 -22.58 37.95
N ALA A 573 3.59 -23.35 38.84
CA ALA A 573 4.17 -24.54 39.45
C ALA A 573 4.31 -25.71 38.45
N SER A 574 3.38 -25.85 37.49
CA SER A 574 3.40 -26.90 36.47
C SER A 574 4.47 -26.70 35.38
N LEU A 575 5.16 -25.55 35.37
CA LEU A 575 6.23 -25.28 34.43
C LEU A 575 7.51 -26.05 34.79
N THR A 576 8.12 -26.71 33.80
CA THR A 576 9.39 -27.45 33.92
C THR A 576 10.63 -26.58 34.20
N ILE A 577 10.44 -25.28 34.41
CA ILE A 577 11.51 -24.31 34.64
C ILE A 577 11.95 -24.32 36.09
N VAL A 578 13.26 -24.37 36.30
CA VAL A 578 13.85 -24.58 37.63
C VAL A 578 14.13 -23.26 38.37
N THR A 579 14.51 -22.17 37.69
CA THR A 579 14.92 -20.93 38.38
C THR A 579 13.78 -19.93 38.56
N ALA A 580 13.72 -19.28 39.73
CA ALA A 580 12.70 -18.29 40.06
C ALA A 580 12.71 -17.07 39.13
N GLN A 581 13.90 -16.62 38.68
CA GLN A 581 14.04 -15.51 37.75
C GLN A 581 13.52 -15.81 36.35
N LYS A 582 13.74 -17.04 35.83
CA LYS A 582 13.16 -17.48 34.56
C LYS A 582 11.64 -17.58 34.64
N LYS A 583 11.10 -18.04 35.77
CA LYS A 583 9.65 -18.02 36.02
C LYS A 583 9.11 -16.58 36.02
N ARG A 584 9.80 -15.64 36.68
CA ARG A 584 9.43 -14.21 36.65
C ARG A 584 9.38 -13.67 35.24
N LEU A 585 10.43 -13.92 34.44
CA LEU A 585 10.49 -13.45 33.06
C LEU A 585 9.35 -14.03 32.20
N ARG A 586 9.00 -15.32 32.36
CA ARG A 586 7.82 -15.87 31.69
C ARG A 586 6.53 -15.16 32.08
N GLY A 587 6.35 -14.86 33.37
CA GLY A 587 5.23 -14.06 33.84
C GLY A 587 5.21 -12.68 33.19
N CYS A 588 6.37 -12.04 33.02
CA CYS A 588 6.48 -10.73 32.35
C CYS A 588 5.99 -10.79 30.90
N LEU A 589 6.44 -11.80 30.15
CA LEU A 589 6.03 -11.99 28.76
C LEU A 589 4.53 -12.28 28.67
N LEU A 590 3.99 -13.07 29.59
CA LEU A 590 2.56 -13.39 29.66
C LEU A 590 1.70 -12.15 29.93
N PHE A 591 1.92 -11.45 31.04
CA PHE A 591 1.09 -10.30 31.41
C PHE A 591 1.36 -9.09 30.53
N GLY A 592 2.59 -8.93 30.05
CA GLY A 592 2.91 -7.93 29.04
C GLY A 592 2.19 -8.19 27.72
N LEU A 593 2.11 -9.46 27.26
CA LEU A 593 1.30 -9.83 26.11
C LEU A 593 -0.18 -9.53 26.35
N MET A 594 -0.73 -9.86 27.52
CA MET A 594 -2.12 -9.55 27.85
C MET A 594 -2.43 -8.05 27.81
N ASP A 595 -1.51 -7.21 28.26
CA ASP A 595 -1.68 -5.76 28.20
C ASP A 595 -1.60 -5.23 26.75
N LEU A 596 -0.83 -5.87 25.86
CA LEU A 596 -0.83 -5.57 24.42
C LEU A 596 -2.17 -5.90 23.73
N LEU A 597 -2.93 -6.85 24.25
CA LEU A 597 -4.26 -7.18 23.72
C LEU A 597 -5.30 -6.11 24.04
N ARG A 598 -5.08 -5.30 25.09
CA ARG A 598 -6.00 -4.24 25.50
C ARG A 598 -6.00 -3.09 24.50
N SER A 599 -7.15 -2.43 24.40
CA SER A 599 -7.35 -1.26 23.56
C SER A 599 -8.19 -0.18 24.24
N SER A 600 -8.87 -0.48 25.35
CA SER A 600 -9.57 0.49 26.18
C SER A 600 -8.63 1.60 26.64
N GLY A 601 -9.04 2.86 26.43
CA GLY A 601 -8.28 4.05 26.82
C GLY A 601 -6.96 4.24 26.06
N CYS A 602 -6.73 3.50 24.98
CA CYS A 602 -5.57 3.68 24.11
C CYS A 602 -6.01 4.29 22.77
N LYS A 603 -5.31 5.34 22.34
CA LYS A 603 -5.44 5.83 20.96
C LYS A 603 -4.84 4.80 20.00
N PRO A 604 -5.38 4.66 18.77
CA PRO A 604 -4.85 3.73 17.78
C PRO A 604 -3.35 3.89 17.49
N SER A 605 -2.82 5.11 17.65
CA SER A 605 -1.40 5.44 17.48
C SER A 605 -0.50 5.05 18.65
N GLU A 606 -1.06 4.85 19.85
CA GLU A 606 -0.31 4.64 21.09
C GLU A 606 -0.25 3.15 21.49
N ARG A 607 -1.24 2.34 21.06
CA ARG A 607 -1.37 0.92 21.43
C ARG A 607 -0.08 0.11 21.24
N TRP A 608 0.68 0.43 20.20
CA TRP A 608 1.86 -0.34 19.80
C TRP A 608 3.19 0.34 20.13
N HIS A 609 3.15 1.47 20.84
CA HIS A 609 4.35 2.25 21.14
C HIS A 609 5.37 1.46 21.98
N ASN A 610 4.87 0.64 22.90
CA ASN A 610 5.66 -0.18 23.83
C ASN A 610 5.78 -1.64 23.36
N TYR A 611 5.56 -1.93 22.07
CA TYR A 611 5.66 -3.30 21.58
C TYR A 611 7.14 -3.75 21.59
N PRO A 612 7.49 -4.84 22.30
CA PRO A 612 8.85 -5.39 22.34
C PRO A 612 9.22 -6.05 21.01
N THR A 613 9.81 -5.27 20.10
CA THR A 613 10.03 -5.67 18.71
C THR A 613 10.95 -6.86 18.54
N GLU A 614 11.95 -6.99 19.41
CA GLU A 614 12.96 -8.05 19.32
C GLU A 614 12.47 -9.35 19.96
N CYS A 615 11.86 -9.29 21.15
CA CYS A 615 11.35 -10.48 21.84
C CYS A 615 10.13 -11.13 21.17
N PHE A 616 9.32 -10.35 20.46
CA PHE A 616 8.12 -10.84 19.75
C PHE A 616 8.20 -10.54 18.25
N PHE A 617 9.40 -10.64 17.65
CA PHE A 617 9.61 -10.34 16.24
C PHE A 617 8.71 -11.22 15.33
N PHE A 618 8.70 -12.53 15.60
CA PHE A 618 7.95 -13.51 14.80
C PHE A 618 6.48 -13.63 15.23
N GLU A 619 6.20 -13.44 16.51
CA GLU A 619 4.87 -13.52 17.11
C GLU A 619 3.98 -12.32 16.73
N LYS A 620 4.57 -11.28 16.14
CA LYS A 620 3.88 -10.07 15.70
C LYS A 620 2.52 -10.35 15.04
N PRO A 621 2.39 -11.19 14.00
CA PRO A 621 1.10 -11.44 13.37
C PRO A 621 0.10 -12.15 14.30
N VAL A 622 0.58 -13.01 15.21
CA VAL A 622 -0.26 -13.67 16.22
C VAL A 622 -0.80 -12.65 17.22
N VAL A 623 0.05 -11.75 17.71
CA VAL A 623 -0.37 -10.69 18.66
C VAL A 623 -1.39 -9.78 18.01
N PHE A 624 -1.17 -9.37 16.75
CA PHE A 624 -2.14 -8.56 16.00
C PHE A 624 -3.47 -9.29 15.78
N PHE A 625 -3.42 -10.56 15.37
CA PHE A 625 -4.62 -11.37 15.20
C PHE A 625 -5.40 -11.48 16.51
N ALA A 626 -4.74 -11.79 17.62
CA ALA A 626 -5.37 -11.90 18.93
C ALA A 626 -5.92 -10.56 19.42
N ALA A 627 -5.18 -9.47 19.22
CA ALA A 627 -5.60 -8.11 19.54
C ALA A 627 -6.88 -7.73 18.77
N ASN A 628 -6.96 -8.07 17.48
CA ASN A 628 -8.17 -7.87 16.68
C ASN A 628 -9.30 -8.77 17.15
N ALA A 629 -9.04 -10.05 17.43
CA ALA A 629 -10.04 -10.99 17.93
C ALA A 629 -10.64 -10.54 19.28
N VAL A 630 -9.84 -9.93 20.16
CA VAL A 630 -10.32 -9.32 21.41
C VAL A 630 -11.25 -8.15 21.13
N GLN A 631 -10.88 -7.27 20.19
CA GLN A 631 -11.74 -6.15 19.81
C GLN A 631 -13.05 -6.63 19.17
N GLU A 632 -12.98 -7.54 18.19
CA GLU A 632 -14.14 -8.15 17.55
C GLU A 632 -15.06 -8.84 18.58
N SER A 633 -14.49 -9.61 19.51
CA SER A 633 -15.26 -10.29 20.56
C SER A 633 -15.92 -9.29 21.52
N THR A 634 -15.23 -8.21 21.86
CA THR A 634 -15.77 -7.12 22.69
C THR A 634 -16.97 -6.46 22.01
N LEU A 635 -16.84 -6.17 20.71
CA LEU A 635 -17.91 -5.59 19.89
C LEU A 635 -19.12 -6.52 19.78
N LEU A 636 -18.88 -7.82 19.53
CA LEU A 636 -19.93 -8.83 19.42
C LEU A 636 -20.70 -9.05 20.73
N LEU A 637 -20.01 -8.99 21.87
CA LEU A 637 -20.66 -9.06 23.19
C LEU A 637 -21.56 -7.85 23.45
N LEU A 638 -21.11 -6.66 23.05
CA LEU A 638 -21.89 -5.44 23.25
C LEU A 638 -23.12 -5.41 22.32
N LEU A 639 -22.96 -5.80 21.04
CA LEU A 639 -24.07 -5.96 20.10
C LEU A 639 -25.08 -6.99 20.58
N SER A 640 -24.62 -8.19 20.95
CA SER A 640 -25.52 -9.25 21.43
C SER A 640 -26.27 -8.85 22.70
N GLY A 641 -25.61 -8.14 23.62
CA GLY A 641 -26.26 -7.54 24.78
C GLY A 641 -27.37 -6.55 24.40
N THR A 642 -27.06 -5.62 23.49
CA THR A 642 -27.99 -4.56 23.05
C THR A 642 -29.20 -5.14 22.30
N ILE A 643 -28.96 -6.08 21.37
CA ILE A 643 -30.02 -6.78 20.64
C ILE A 643 -30.87 -7.58 21.63
N SER A 644 -30.25 -8.31 22.56
CA SER A 644 -31.00 -9.06 23.57
C SER A 644 -31.89 -8.16 24.42
N THR A 645 -31.43 -6.96 24.80
CA THR A 645 -32.26 -6.00 25.55
C THR A 645 -33.44 -5.49 24.73
N ILE A 646 -33.22 -5.11 23.47
CA ILE A 646 -34.30 -4.63 22.58
C ILE A 646 -35.35 -5.72 22.37
N LEU A 647 -34.93 -6.94 22.02
CA LEU A 647 -35.84 -8.04 21.76
C LEU A 647 -36.58 -8.52 23.02
N ARG A 648 -35.96 -8.41 24.20
CA ARG A 648 -36.63 -8.74 25.48
C ARG A 648 -37.69 -7.69 25.85
N VAL A 649 -37.44 -6.41 25.62
CA VAL A 649 -38.44 -5.34 25.81
C VAL A 649 -39.65 -5.55 24.91
N ARG A 650 -39.45 -6.10 23.71
CA ARG A 650 -40.51 -6.52 22.78
C ARG A 650 -41.26 -7.80 23.18
N GLY A 651 -40.88 -8.46 24.29
CA GLY A 651 -41.54 -9.69 24.76
C GLY A 651 -41.19 -10.95 23.98
N ILE A 652 -40.11 -10.94 23.18
CA ILE A 652 -39.64 -12.14 22.47
C ILE A 652 -39.05 -13.15 23.46
N SER A 653 -39.36 -14.43 23.28
CA SER A 653 -38.87 -15.49 24.18
C SER A 653 -37.36 -15.65 24.10
N SER A 654 -36.72 -15.99 25.22
CA SER A 654 -35.26 -16.12 25.32
C SER A 654 -34.66 -17.17 24.36
N ILE A 655 -35.44 -18.18 23.98
CA ILE A 655 -35.02 -19.23 23.05
C ILE A 655 -34.88 -18.65 21.63
N ILE A 656 -35.88 -17.89 21.18
CA ILE A 656 -35.87 -17.25 19.85
C ILE A 656 -34.77 -16.19 19.78
N ILE A 657 -34.56 -15.43 20.85
CA ILE A 657 -33.46 -14.45 20.95
C ILE A 657 -32.10 -15.15 20.80
N SER A 658 -31.89 -16.30 21.47
CA SER A 658 -30.64 -17.04 21.34
C SER A 658 -30.39 -17.53 19.92
N ASP A 659 -31.43 -17.96 19.20
CA ASP A 659 -31.31 -18.43 17.82
C ASP A 659 -31.02 -17.27 16.85
N ILE A 660 -31.67 -16.12 17.03
CA ILE A 660 -31.39 -14.90 16.26
C ILE A 660 -29.95 -14.45 16.49
N LEU A 661 -29.49 -14.42 17.75
CA LEU A 661 -28.13 -14.01 18.09
C LEU A 661 -27.08 -14.95 17.47
N LYS A 662 -27.32 -16.26 17.43
CA LYS A 662 -26.41 -17.22 16.74
C LYS A 662 -26.30 -16.92 15.25
N HIS A 663 -27.42 -16.69 14.57
CA HIS A 663 -27.43 -16.36 13.15
C HIS A 663 -26.72 -15.03 12.85
N LEU A 664 -26.98 -14.02 13.68
CA LEU A 664 -26.35 -12.70 13.55
C LEU A 664 -24.86 -12.75 13.87
N HIS A 665 -24.42 -13.58 14.81
CA HIS A 665 -23.02 -13.70 15.21
C HIS A 665 -22.10 -14.04 14.03
N ASP A 666 -22.46 -15.06 13.23
CA ASP A 666 -21.65 -15.45 12.07
C ASP A 666 -21.64 -14.38 10.98
N LYS A 667 -22.78 -13.71 10.76
CA LYS A 667 -22.87 -12.60 9.79
C LYS A 667 -22.05 -11.39 10.27
N PHE A 668 -22.07 -11.04 11.55
CA PHE A 668 -21.25 -9.95 12.10
C PHE A 668 -19.75 -10.26 12.05
N ARG A 669 -19.34 -11.50 12.31
CA ARG A 669 -17.93 -11.90 12.14
C ARG A 669 -17.44 -11.68 10.70
N ARG A 670 -18.28 -11.98 9.70
CA ARG A 670 -17.95 -11.69 8.29
C ARG A 670 -17.84 -10.20 8.03
N LEU A 671 -18.79 -9.40 8.50
CA LEU A 671 -18.74 -7.94 8.31
C LEU A 671 -17.52 -7.28 8.96
N LEU A 672 -17.14 -7.72 10.17
CA LEU A 672 -15.96 -7.19 10.85
C LEU A 672 -14.66 -7.53 10.10
N SER A 673 -14.63 -8.66 9.38
CA SER A 673 -13.49 -9.04 8.55
C SER A 673 -13.34 -8.22 7.25
N GLU A 674 -14.41 -7.56 6.79
CA GLU A 674 -14.45 -6.79 5.53
C GLU A 674 -14.00 -5.33 5.67
N GLN A 675 -13.47 -4.90 6.83
CA GLN A 675 -12.96 -3.54 7.09
C GLN A 675 -13.91 -2.41 6.64
N LEU A 676 -15.21 -2.60 6.84
CA LEU A 676 -16.24 -1.66 6.41
C LEU A 676 -16.16 -0.32 7.16
N THR A 677 -16.56 0.77 6.50
CA THR A 677 -16.68 2.09 7.13
C THR A 677 -17.76 2.07 8.21
N LEU A 678 -17.56 2.85 9.28
CA LEU A 678 -18.48 2.93 10.42
C LEU A 678 -19.93 3.22 10.00
N ALA A 679 -20.13 4.10 9.02
CA ALA A 679 -21.46 4.41 8.48
C ALA A 679 -22.13 3.17 7.85
N ARG A 680 -21.39 2.42 7.02
CA ARG A 680 -21.90 1.18 6.40
C ARG A 680 -22.19 0.10 7.43
N LEU A 681 -21.44 0.05 8.55
CA LEU A 681 -21.70 -0.91 9.62
C LEU A 681 -23.02 -0.61 10.34
N LYS A 682 -23.33 0.66 10.62
CA LYS A 682 -24.60 1.06 11.27
C LYS A 682 -25.81 0.61 10.45
N ASP A 683 -25.81 0.91 9.16
CA ASP A 683 -26.93 0.59 8.27
C ASP A 683 -27.11 -0.92 8.13
N ARG A 684 -26.01 -1.67 7.98
CA ARG A 684 -26.06 -3.14 7.83
C ARG A 684 -26.51 -3.86 9.09
N VAL A 685 -26.12 -3.39 10.27
CA VAL A 685 -26.51 -4.03 11.53
C VAL A 685 -28.02 -3.98 11.73
N ALA A 686 -28.67 -2.85 11.45
CA ALA A 686 -30.13 -2.72 11.56
C ALA A 686 -30.85 -3.64 10.56
N VAL A 687 -30.47 -3.58 9.28
CA VAL A 687 -31.05 -4.43 8.22
C VAL A 687 -30.91 -5.91 8.55
N MET A 688 -29.75 -6.34 9.06
CA MET A 688 -29.54 -7.75 9.40
C MET A 688 -30.41 -8.23 10.55
N VAL A 689 -30.67 -7.37 11.55
CA VAL A 689 -31.58 -7.71 12.65
C VAL A 689 -33.01 -7.82 12.13
N ASP A 690 -33.44 -6.91 11.25
CA ASP A 690 -34.74 -6.98 10.59
C ASP A 690 -34.89 -8.26 9.76
N ASP A 691 -33.90 -8.59 8.91
CA ASP A 691 -33.87 -9.82 8.13
C ASP A 691 -34.00 -11.06 9.03
N ALA A 692 -33.28 -11.09 10.15
CA ALA A 692 -33.32 -12.20 11.10
C ALA A 692 -34.69 -12.31 11.81
N LEU A 693 -35.37 -11.18 12.07
CA LEU A 693 -36.72 -11.17 12.63
C LEU A 693 -37.75 -11.68 11.63
N VAL A 694 -37.66 -11.26 10.36
CA VAL A 694 -38.52 -11.72 9.26
C VAL A 694 -38.34 -13.23 9.03
N GLU A 695 -37.10 -13.72 8.95
CA GLU A 695 -36.79 -15.14 8.78
C GLU A 695 -37.37 -16.00 9.91
N LYS A 696 -37.41 -15.48 11.15
CA LYS A 696 -37.97 -16.16 12.32
C LYS A 696 -39.47 -15.93 12.52
N LYS A 697 -40.16 -15.37 11.50
CA LYS A 697 -41.60 -15.05 11.53
C LYS A 697 -42.01 -14.16 12.70
N CYS A 698 -41.07 -13.36 13.21
CA CYS A 698 -41.36 -12.30 14.17
C CYS A 698 -41.81 -11.08 13.35
N SER A 699 -43.11 -10.82 13.30
CA SER A 699 -43.75 -9.87 12.37
C SER A 699 -43.52 -8.38 12.68
N CYS A 700 -42.36 -8.00 13.22
CA CYS A 700 -42.10 -6.64 13.69
C CYS A 700 -40.73 -6.14 13.23
N VAL A 701 -40.71 -5.21 12.27
CA VAL A 701 -39.53 -4.41 11.90
C VAL A 701 -39.08 -3.57 13.09
N LEU A 702 -37.80 -3.29 13.21
CA LEU A 702 -37.26 -2.39 14.23
C LEU A 702 -37.88 -0.98 14.09
N ALA A 703 -38.29 -0.40 15.22
CA ALA A 703 -38.77 0.97 15.26
C ALA A 703 -37.58 1.94 15.18
N GLU A 704 -37.83 3.17 14.76
CA GLU A 704 -36.77 4.16 14.54
C GLU A 704 -35.94 4.43 15.81
N HIS A 705 -36.55 4.43 16.99
CA HIS A 705 -35.84 4.57 18.26
C HIS A 705 -34.93 3.36 18.59
N GLU A 706 -35.27 2.15 18.14
CA GLU A 706 -34.44 0.94 18.36
C GLU A 706 -33.30 0.87 17.35
N ILE A 707 -33.54 1.30 16.12
CA ILE A 707 -32.49 1.52 15.12
C ILE A 707 -31.49 2.55 15.67
N GLN A 708 -31.98 3.66 16.22
CA GLN A 708 -31.14 4.70 16.81
C GLN A 708 -30.37 4.19 18.05
N GLN A 709 -30.97 3.32 18.87
CA GLN A 709 -30.27 2.64 19.96
C GLN A 709 -29.16 1.70 19.47
N LEU A 710 -29.40 0.91 18.41
CA LEU A 710 -28.39 0.06 17.78
C LEU A 710 -27.27 0.89 17.14
N SER A 711 -27.61 1.98 16.43
CA SER A 711 -26.62 2.89 15.86
C SER A 711 -25.76 3.57 16.94
N SER A 712 -26.37 4.00 18.05
CA SER A 712 -25.64 4.57 19.20
C SER A 712 -24.74 3.53 19.88
N ALA A 713 -25.20 2.27 19.97
CA ALA A 713 -24.36 1.18 20.46
C ALA A 713 -23.16 0.94 19.56
N VAL A 714 -23.35 0.95 18.22
CA VAL A 714 -22.27 0.82 17.22
C VAL A 714 -21.27 1.97 17.30
N GLU A 715 -21.71 3.21 17.57
CA GLU A 715 -20.79 4.35 17.78
C GLU A 715 -19.95 4.16 19.03
N LYS A 716 -20.59 3.88 20.17
CA LYS A 716 -19.93 3.64 21.47
C LYS A 716 -19.03 2.41 21.47
N MET A 717 -19.25 1.50 20.53
CA MET A 717 -18.47 0.30 20.27
C MET A 717 -17.15 0.60 19.56
N THR A 718 -17.14 1.54 18.62
CA THR A 718 -15.92 1.91 17.89
C THR A 718 -15.06 2.94 18.62
N ASP A 719 -15.60 3.54 19.67
CA ASP A 719 -14.86 4.41 20.58
C ASP A 719 -14.21 3.59 21.70
N THR A 720 -12.89 3.44 21.64
CA THR A 720 -12.10 2.73 22.67
C THR A 720 -11.98 3.52 23.98
N GLU A 721 -12.36 4.80 24.03
CA GLU A 721 -12.38 5.61 25.25
C GLU A 721 -13.71 5.46 26.02
N SER A 722 -14.72 4.83 25.42
CA SER A 722 -16.01 4.56 26.04
C SER A 722 -15.89 3.63 27.25
N ALA A 723 -16.46 4.03 28.39
CA ALA A 723 -16.52 3.21 29.60
C ALA A 723 -17.27 1.87 29.38
N LEU A 724 -18.24 1.86 28.46
CA LEU A 724 -18.94 0.63 28.07
C LEU A 724 -17.99 -0.33 27.36
N TYR A 725 -17.19 0.17 26.41
CA TYR A 725 -16.19 -0.62 25.71
C TYR A 725 -15.20 -1.26 26.70
N GLY A 726 -14.63 -0.47 27.60
CA GLY A 726 -13.69 -0.95 28.61
C GLY A 726 -14.27 -2.02 29.54
N THR A 727 -15.57 -1.93 29.87
CA THR A 727 -16.23 -2.94 30.72
C THR A 727 -16.35 -4.29 30.02
N PHE A 728 -16.72 -4.32 28.74
CA PHE A 728 -16.80 -5.56 27.96
C PHE A 728 -15.42 -6.11 27.61
N GLU A 729 -14.45 -5.25 27.27
CA GLU A 729 -13.08 -5.67 27.03
C GLU A 729 -12.48 -6.32 28.28
N LYS A 730 -12.72 -5.75 29.47
CA LYS A 730 -12.28 -6.34 30.74
C LYS A 730 -12.83 -7.76 30.92
N ARG A 731 -14.08 -8.03 30.56
CA ARG A 731 -14.65 -9.39 30.62
C ARG A 731 -13.95 -10.35 29.67
N VAL A 732 -13.65 -9.91 28.45
CA VAL A 732 -12.89 -10.69 27.46
C VAL A 732 -11.47 -10.98 27.96
N ILE A 733 -10.77 -9.98 28.50
CA ILE A 733 -9.42 -10.14 29.03
C ILE A 733 -9.40 -11.05 30.25
N VAL A 734 -10.38 -10.97 31.16
CA VAL A 734 -10.50 -11.89 32.31
C VAL A 734 -10.74 -13.33 31.86
N PHE A 735 -11.47 -13.53 30.77
CA PHE A 735 -11.66 -14.86 30.18
C PHE A 735 -10.35 -15.43 29.61
N ILE A 736 -9.58 -14.61 28.88
CA ILE A 736 -8.27 -15.01 28.37
C ILE A 736 -7.27 -15.26 29.53
N ASP A 737 -7.30 -14.42 30.56
CA ASP A 737 -6.52 -14.57 31.79
C ASP A 737 -6.76 -15.92 32.49
N ALA A 738 -8.04 -16.32 32.59
CA ALA A 738 -8.43 -17.59 33.17
C ALA A 738 -7.77 -18.77 32.46
N LEU A 739 -7.74 -18.74 31.13
CA LEU A 739 -7.15 -19.77 30.30
C LEU A 739 -5.61 -19.76 30.34
N LEU A 740 -5.00 -18.58 30.19
CA LEU A 740 -3.55 -18.45 30.04
C LEU A 740 -2.79 -18.41 31.36
N ALA A 741 -3.23 -17.59 32.31
CA ALA A 741 -2.53 -17.34 33.56
C ALA A 741 -2.97 -18.29 34.68
N ARG A 742 -4.26 -18.60 34.78
CA ARG A 742 -4.79 -19.52 35.80
C ARG A 742 -4.81 -20.99 35.37
N GLY A 743 -4.72 -21.26 34.07
CA GLY A 743 -4.75 -22.62 33.53
C GLY A 743 -6.09 -23.32 33.70
N GLU A 744 -7.18 -22.55 33.79
CA GLU A 744 -8.54 -23.09 33.85
C GLU A 744 -8.89 -23.76 32.52
N THR A 745 -9.42 -24.98 32.54
CA THR A 745 -9.83 -25.70 31.33
C THR A 745 -11.23 -25.29 30.85
N ASP A 746 -12.09 -24.85 31.77
CA ASP A 746 -13.45 -24.40 31.48
C ASP A 746 -13.80 -23.12 32.26
N PRO A 747 -13.35 -21.95 31.79
CA PRO A 747 -13.68 -20.67 32.39
C PRO A 747 -15.17 -20.34 32.21
N THR A 748 -15.67 -19.39 33.01
CA THR A 748 -17.08 -18.94 32.94
C THR A 748 -17.47 -18.56 31.50
N PRO A 749 -18.55 -19.13 30.94
CA PRO A 749 -18.86 -18.98 29.52
C PRO A 749 -19.18 -17.53 29.16
N LEU A 750 -18.51 -17.02 28.12
CA LEU A 750 -18.67 -15.66 27.63
C LEU A 750 -19.66 -15.58 26.45
N GLY A 751 -20.75 -16.34 26.51
CA GLY A 751 -21.72 -16.45 25.41
C GLY A 751 -21.08 -16.99 24.11
N LEU A 752 -21.53 -16.47 22.97
CA LEU A 752 -21.17 -16.98 21.63
C LEU A 752 -19.71 -16.75 21.22
N VAL A 753 -19.00 -15.83 21.89
CA VAL A 753 -17.58 -15.55 21.60
C VAL A 753 -16.62 -16.52 22.32
N GLY A 754 -17.13 -17.32 23.26
CA GLY A 754 -16.30 -18.18 24.13
C GLY A 754 -15.38 -19.13 23.34
N ASP A 755 -15.91 -19.83 22.34
CA ASP A 755 -15.13 -20.78 21.55
C ASP A 755 -14.04 -20.09 20.72
N SER A 756 -14.34 -18.92 20.15
CA SER A 756 -13.35 -18.11 19.43
C SER A 756 -12.23 -17.67 20.36
N LEU A 757 -12.57 -17.23 21.57
CA LEU A 757 -11.58 -16.81 22.56
C LEU A 757 -10.75 -17.98 23.09
N ARG A 758 -11.33 -19.18 23.22
CA ARG A 758 -10.57 -20.41 23.53
C ARG A 758 -9.55 -20.71 22.44
N GLN A 759 -9.93 -20.63 21.16
CA GLN A 759 -9.01 -20.83 20.03
C GLN A 759 -7.89 -19.78 20.02
N THR A 760 -8.22 -18.51 20.22
CA THR A 760 -7.23 -17.43 20.31
C THR A 760 -6.29 -17.63 21.50
N SER A 761 -6.81 -18.03 22.66
CA SER A 761 -5.99 -18.30 23.85
C SER A 761 -5.06 -19.50 23.63
N ALA A 762 -5.55 -20.59 23.03
CA ALA A 762 -4.71 -21.74 22.66
C ALA A 762 -3.62 -21.38 21.64
N LEU A 763 -3.90 -20.46 20.71
CA LEU A 763 -2.89 -19.93 19.79
C LEU A 763 -1.83 -19.10 20.53
N LEU A 764 -2.24 -18.20 21.43
CA LEU A 764 -1.32 -17.38 22.23
C LEU A 764 -0.45 -18.24 23.16
N GLN A 765 -1.03 -19.27 23.79
CA GLN A 765 -0.30 -20.20 24.64
C GLN A 765 0.79 -20.95 23.85
N ARG A 766 0.44 -21.48 22.65
CA ARG A 766 1.41 -22.13 21.77
C ARG A 766 2.50 -21.17 21.31
N ALA A 767 2.13 -19.94 20.96
CA ALA A 767 3.09 -18.90 20.57
C ALA A 767 4.06 -18.56 21.72
N LEU A 768 3.58 -18.37 22.95
CA LEU A 768 4.43 -18.10 24.12
C LEU A 768 5.35 -19.27 24.47
N MET A 769 4.86 -20.50 24.37
CA MET A 769 5.67 -21.70 24.60
C MET A 769 6.79 -21.82 23.57
N PHE A 770 6.46 -21.65 22.30
CA PHE A 770 7.43 -21.72 21.20
C PHE A 770 8.42 -20.56 21.23
N ASN A 771 7.95 -19.35 21.55
CA ASN A 771 8.79 -18.18 21.77
C ASN A 771 9.83 -18.45 22.85
N TRP A 772 9.44 -19.07 23.97
CA TRP A 772 10.39 -19.47 25.00
C TRP A 772 11.42 -20.48 24.50
N GLU A 773 10.99 -21.50 23.74
CA GLU A 773 11.92 -22.48 23.16
C GLU A 773 12.98 -21.80 22.30
N VAL A 774 12.59 -20.84 21.46
CA VAL A 774 13.51 -20.10 20.60
C VAL A 774 14.44 -19.19 21.41
N TYR A 775 13.89 -18.36 22.31
CA TYR A 775 14.59 -17.23 22.93
C TYR A 775 15.23 -17.52 24.30
N HIS A 776 15.08 -18.72 24.89
CA HIS A 776 15.56 -18.96 26.26
C HIS A 776 17.05 -18.62 26.53
N LEU A 777 17.94 -18.81 25.54
CA LEU A 777 19.37 -18.44 25.68
C LEU A 777 19.56 -16.92 25.72
N ILE A 778 18.82 -16.20 24.88
CA ILE A 778 18.86 -14.74 24.81
C ILE A 778 18.25 -14.14 26.07
N TYR A 779 17.24 -14.79 26.64
CA TYR A 779 16.64 -14.41 27.90
C TYR A 779 17.61 -14.53 29.08
N ASP A 780 18.54 -15.49 29.04
CA ASP A 780 19.61 -15.57 30.04
C ASP A 780 20.55 -14.35 29.95
N GLU A 781 20.94 -13.97 28.73
CA GLU A 781 21.74 -12.74 28.50
C GLU A 781 21.00 -11.47 28.94
N MET A 782 19.69 -11.40 28.66
CA MET A 782 18.86 -10.27 29.03
C MET A 782 18.72 -10.13 30.55
N LEU A 783 18.52 -11.23 31.28
CA LEU A 783 18.46 -11.21 32.74
C LEU A 783 19.79 -10.75 33.35
N LEU A 784 20.93 -11.24 32.85
CA LEU A 784 22.25 -10.79 33.28
C LEU A 784 22.44 -9.30 33.06
N HIS A 785 21.99 -8.77 31.91
CA HIS A 785 22.08 -7.35 31.62
C HIS A 785 21.23 -6.50 32.58
N LEU A 786 20.03 -6.97 32.90
CA LEU A 786 19.13 -6.28 33.84
C LEU A 786 19.68 -6.28 35.28
N GLU A 787 20.33 -7.37 35.72
CA GLU A 787 21.00 -7.44 37.02
C GLU A 787 22.19 -6.46 37.11
N GLN A 788 22.99 -6.37 36.04
CA GLN A 788 24.13 -5.45 35.98
C GLN A 788 23.69 -3.97 35.96
N GLN A 789 22.54 -3.65 35.37
CA GLN A 789 21.96 -2.31 35.44
C GLN A 789 21.34 -2.01 36.82
N GLY A 790 20.69 -3.00 37.45
CA GLY A 790 20.09 -2.87 38.78
C GLY A 790 21.10 -2.73 39.93
N GLY A 791 22.31 -3.27 39.77
CA GLY A 791 23.42 -3.12 40.74
C GLY A 791 24.20 -1.79 40.65
N ARG A 792 23.82 -0.87 39.75
CA ARG A 792 24.45 0.44 39.56
C ARG A 792 23.58 1.63 39.98
N MET A 793 22.46 1.40 40.69
CA MET A 793 21.75 2.46 41.42
C MET A 793 22.14 2.44 42.89
#